data_AF-A0A8J7B266-F1
#
_entry.id   AF-A0A8J7B266-F1
#
_cell.length_a   1.000
_cell.length_b   1.000
_cell.length_c   1.000
_cell.angle_alpha   90.00
_cell.angle_beta   90.00
_cell.angle_gamma   90.00
#
_symmetry.space_group_name_H-M   'P 1'
#
loop_
_entity.id
_entity.type
_entity.pdbx_description
1 polymer ?
#
loop_
_entity_poly.entity_id
_entity_poly.type
_entity_poly.pdbx_seq_one_letter_code
_entity_poly.pdbx_strand_id
1 'polypeptide(L)'
;MPPVVQPSLQPLVYLVEDETRTVLDWASGVAQSDDTYFNRGQRLARRLGAHYRRDGLTEFGFWTPELVADIIQSERTLELEILTPLQPIDFRSPQQTLRFQRDRLPVMQQGEFVWAVVAGVKPGSRDRAGSFYWLRYIDAEGRLHYIRDPLAYSLPYGVFAPAEVYDLRRLQQRRADLGYLARSSAPKGGIDPEIPRVPAPTNILQIHVKTASAEGSLEGLTRIYKRISDKLAAEEDLTPAEAAYTGYEAVQLLPVEPTIEYRREDTNIEHEFFAIVEDGNLQDAEDEDSSTGLTVTLRQPNTQNWGYDVPILGSAATNPTVLGSLRPDEIVEFIATLHTFSTGPIQLIYDLVYGHADNQGIELLTQQFFKGPNMYGQDLNHQLPQVRALLLEMQRRKINTGADGIRVDGGQDFRFFNPLSGRVEQDDVYLLAMSDVVQDIQGYRRRMFTIFEDGRPWPEAGWEEKSTYRELIDAKPGSFQWGPLIFAHNTPTLKGFWDRKWRRVCEVIFQGDHWITGCGNHDTVRRGNQIDLDANINWNLGKTLPEALNRAYNNSATLLWVHGFSPGLPMDFLNASLETPWGFFRNTDDRYGVKVVSEEVGFLDWEIEPELYRQPHAFHQLKSLGFESLEQLKDFAKALREAMVETDYNLEEVAQICQHCLGEGADGMVCEVPALEELNQPSLPRFLATLDVPKLKQFAMAFMEDGHDICNVAHYFDQANPDRGYFGMALRQFRRQRPWLRENLIGRDRFNRISDDERTIFYGYRIEPHAADHSPPQEVVMVAHMGGAPMTVNLGDWLQLDMASWRVGLTTPGLNLGSQPDDLRAFELRDSQGVLLVNTASDQGR
;
A
#
# COMPACT_ATOMS: atom_id res chain seq x y z
N MET A 1 -19.61 55.81 -18.58
CA MET A 1 -18.50 55.47 -17.65
C MET A 1 -17.37 54.92 -18.50
N PRO A 2 -16.11 55.33 -18.27
CA PRO A 2 -14.99 54.73 -18.98
C PRO A 2 -14.84 53.26 -18.56
N PRO A 3 -14.28 52.39 -19.41
CA PRO A 3 -14.01 51.02 -19.04
C PRO A 3 -13.03 51.02 -17.86
N VAL A 4 -13.36 50.24 -16.83
CA VAL A 4 -12.47 49.98 -15.70
C VAL A 4 -11.29 49.20 -16.28
N VAL A 5 -10.19 49.90 -16.51
CA VAL A 5 -8.88 49.30 -16.80
C VAL A 5 -8.53 48.47 -15.55
N GLN A 6 -8.57 47.15 -15.69
CA GLN A 6 -8.01 46.26 -14.67
C GLN A 6 -6.53 46.61 -14.53
N PRO A 7 -6.02 46.88 -13.32
CA PRO A 7 -4.60 47.14 -13.14
C PRO A 7 -3.80 45.91 -13.61
N SER A 8 -2.73 46.13 -14.37
CA SER A 8 -1.76 45.08 -14.69
C SER A 8 -1.24 44.48 -13.38
N LEU A 9 -1.32 43.15 -13.27
CA LEU A 9 -0.80 42.41 -12.13
C LEU A 9 0.73 42.51 -12.17
N GLN A 10 1.32 43.32 -11.28
CA GLN A 10 2.77 43.34 -11.10
C GLN A 10 3.30 41.92 -10.77
N PRO A 11 4.51 41.55 -11.25
CA PRO A 11 5.07 40.23 -10.97
C PRO A 11 5.21 40.04 -9.46
N LEU A 12 4.50 39.03 -8.91
CA LEU A 12 4.56 38.68 -7.49
C LEU A 12 5.84 37.92 -7.14
N VAL A 13 6.49 37.34 -8.14
CA VAL A 13 7.69 36.52 -8.01
C VAL A 13 8.75 36.98 -9.01
N TYR A 14 10.02 36.86 -8.65
CA TYR A 14 11.13 37.22 -9.52
C TYR A 14 12.38 36.39 -9.23
N LEU A 15 13.19 36.17 -10.27
CA LEU A 15 14.45 35.46 -10.17
C LEU A 15 15.48 36.30 -9.40
N VAL A 16 16.20 35.65 -8.49
CA VAL A 16 17.33 36.24 -7.76
C VAL A 16 18.62 35.75 -8.42
N GLU A 17 19.18 36.56 -9.32
CA GLU A 17 20.29 36.17 -10.19
C GLU A 17 21.55 35.73 -9.42
N ASP A 18 21.97 36.49 -8.40
CA ASP A 18 23.19 36.19 -7.62
C ASP A 18 23.07 34.87 -6.85
N GLU A 19 21.90 34.62 -6.25
CA GLU A 19 21.62 33.37 -5.55
C GLU A 19 21.52 32.21 -6.54
N THR A 20 20.93 32.43 -7.72
CA THR A 20 20.88 31.42 -8.79
C THR A 20 22.29 31.08 -9.28
N ARG A 21 23.16 32.08 -9.46
CA ARG A 21 24.58 31.89 -9.81
C ARG A 21 25.30 31.03 -8.77
N THR A 22 25.03 31.26 -7.48
CA THR A 22 25.61 30.47 -6.39
C THR A 22 25.24 28.99 -6.48
N VAL A 23 24.00 28.66 -6.87
CA VAL A 23 23.57 27.27 -7.08
C VAL A 23 24.25 26.65 -8.30
N LEU A 24 24.36 27.40 -9.40
CA LEU A 24 25.05 26.95 -10.62
C LEU A 24 26.53 26.64 -10.38
N ASP A 25 27.23 27.51 -9.65
CA ASP A 25 28.64 27.33 -9.32
C ASP A 25 28.83 26.09 -8.43
N TRP A 26 27.92 25.86 -7.48
CA TRP A 26 27.89 24.62 -6.70
C TRP A 26 27.66 23.39 -7.58
N ALA A 27 26.68 23.40 -8.48
CA ALA A 27 26.35 22.27 -9.34
C ALA A 27 27.51 21.94 -10.30
N SER A 28 28.14 22.97 -10.85
CA SER A 28 29.37 22.86 -11.64
C SER A 28 30.52 22.24 -10.83
N GLY A 29 30.71 22.67 -9.58
CA GLY A 29 31.70 22.09 -8.67
C GLY A 29 31.43 20.62 -8.34
N VAL A 30 30.16 20.19 -8.23
CA VAL A 30 29.80 18.77 -8.08
C VAL A 30 30.13 18.00 -9.35
N ALA A 31 29.76 18.52 -10.52
CA ALA A 31 29.99 17.88 -11.81
C ALA A 31 31.49 17.68 -12.13
N GLN A 32 32.34 18.61 -11.69
CA GLN A 32 33.80 18.58 -11.88
C GLN A 32 34.57 17.83 -10.79
N SER A 33 33.90 17.32 -9.74
CA SER A 33 34.57 16.61 -8.65
C SER A 33 35.07 15.22 -9.04
N ASP A 34 36.02 14.65 -8.28
CA ASP A 34 36.54 13.29 -8.51
C ASP A 34 35.58 12.16 -8.06
N ASP A 35 34.35 12.51 -7.66
CA ASP A 35 33.30 11.56 -7.27
C ASP A 35 32.88 10.67 -8.45
N THR A 36 32.40 9.45 -8.17
CA THR A 36 31.76 8.59 -9.17
C THR A 36 30.49 9.25 -9.73
N TYR A 37 30.06 8.88 -10.94
CA TYR A 37 28.81 9.39 -11.52
C TYR A 37 27.61 9.22 -10.58
N PHE A 38 27.52 8.09 -9.89
CA PHE A 38 26.48 7.83 -8.91
C PHE A 38 26.54 8.79 -7.71
N ASN A 39 27.74 9.00 -7.14
CA ASN A 39 27.91 9.92 -6.01
C ASN A 39 27.62 11.38 -6.38
N ARG A 40 28.04 11.81 -7.59
CA ARG A 40 27.66 13.13 -8.14
C ARG A 40 26.15 13.25 -8.26
N GLY A 41 25.49 12.23 -8.83
CA GLY A 41 24.04 12.17 -8.96
C GLY A 41 23.31 12.25 -7.62
N GLN A 42 23.79 11.54 -6.59
CA GLN A 42 23.24 11.62 -5.23
C GLN A 42 23.35 13.02 -4.63
N ARG A 43 24.47 13.72 -4.86
CA ARG A 43 24.66 15.10 -4.39
C ARG A 43 23.73 16.08 -5.10
N LEU A 44 23.55 15.93 -6.41
CA LEU A 44 22.66 16.77 -7.23
C LEU A 44 21.18 16.53 -6.88
N ALA A 45 20.77 15.26 -6.77
CA ALA A 45 19.39 14.87 -6.48
C ALA A 45 18.82 15.51 -5.20
N ARG A 46 19.66 15.70 -4.17
CA ARG A 46 19.26 16.32 -2.90
C ARG A 46 18.74 17.75 -3.02
N ARG A 47 19.11 18.47 -4.08
CA ARG A 47 18.69 19.87 -4.31
C ARG A 47 17.66 20.01 -5.43
N LEU A 48 17.27 18.93 -6.09
CA LEU A 48 16.20 18.94 -7.10
C LEU A 48 14.81 19.11 -6.45
N GLY A 49 13.82 19.51 -7.24
CA GLY A 49 12.51 19.95 -6.80
C GLY A 49 12.53 21.34 -6.16
N ALA A 50 11.48 21.68 -5.40
CA ALA A 50 11.37 22.97 -4.73
C ALA A 50 11.75 22.92 -3.25
N HIS A 51 12.65 23.83 -2.83
CA HIS A 51 13.11 23.98 -1.45
C HIS A 51 12.86 25.40 -0.94
N TYR A 52 11.82 25.57 -0.12
CA TYR A 52 11.57 26.84 0.56
C TYR A 52 12.63 27.10 1.64
N ARG A 53 13.35 28.23 1.54
CA ARG A 53 14.50 28.63 2.37
C ARG A 53 14.12 29.57 3.52
N ARG A 54 15.05 29.77 4.47
CA ARG A 54 14.78 30.44 5.77
C ARG A 54 14.70 31.96 5.61
N ASP A 55 15.37 32.47 4.59
CA ASP A 55 15.39 33.85 4.12
C ASP A 55 14.16 34.21 3.27
N GLY A 56 13.24 33.26 3.04
CA GLY A 56 12.03 33.47 2.24
C GLY A 56 12.21 33.26 0.74
N LEU A 57 13.39 32.83 0.28
CA LEU A 57 13.62 32.42 -1.11
C LEU A 57 13.18 30.97 -1.33
N THR A 58 12.94 30.60 -2.58
CA THR A 58 12.71 29.21 -2.99
C THR A 58 13.72 28.81 -4.04
N GLU A 59 14.42 27.71 -3.80
CA GLU A 59 15.31 27.10 -4.78
C GLU A 59 14.56 26.02 -5.56
N PHE A 60 14.71 26.03 -6.88
CA PHE A 60 14.16 25.04 -7.81
C PHE A 60 15.31 24.37 -8.55
N GLY A 61 15.24 23.04 -8.66
CA GLY A 61 16.17 22.23 -9.45
C GLY A 61 15.46 21.15 -10.25
N PHE A 62 15.81 20.97 -11.52
CA PHE A 62 15.25 19.91 -12.37
C PHE A 62 16.37 19.16 -13.10
N TRP A 63 16.15 17.88 -13.37
CA TRP A 63 16.98 17.09 -14.27
C TRP A 63 16.25 16.93 -15.60
N THR A 64 16.85 17.47 -16.66
CA THR A 64 16.24 17.58 -18.00
C THR A 64 17.24 17.05 -19.06
N PRO A 65 17.57 15.76 -19.03
CA PRO A 65 18.62 15.19 -19.88
C PRO A 65 18.32 15.31 -21.38
N GLU A 66 17.05 15.26 -21.76
CA GLU A 66 16.60 15.33 -23.15
C GLU A 66 16.80 16.73 -23.77
N LEU A 67 16.76 17.79 -22.96
CA LEU A 67 16.88 19.17 -23.44
C LEU A 67 18.32 19.61 -23.72
N VAL A 68 19.32 18.77 -23.41
CA VAL A 68 20.75 19.05 -23.68
C VAL A 68 21.08 18.93 -25.17
N ALA A 69 20.33 18.14 -25.95
CA ALA A 69 20.58 18.00 -27.38
C ALA A 69 20.09 19.21 -28.20
N ASP A 70 19.13 19.99 -27.66
CA ASP A 70 18.40 21.05 -28.37
C ASP A 70 18.84 22.48 -27.99
N ILE A 71 20.10 22.62 -27.56
CA ILE A 71 20.76 23.80 -26.92
C ILE A 71 20.33 25.16 -27.46
N ILE A 72 20.07 25.31 -28.76
CA ILE A 72 19.84 26.63 -29.38
C ILE A 72 18.37 27.08 -29.26
N GLN A 73 17.41 26.17 -29.22
CA GLN A 73 15.97 26.50 -29.14
C GLN A 73 15.42 26.36 -27.72
N SER A 74 15.87 25.36 -26.95
CA SER A 74 15.39 25.09 -25.59
C SER A 74 15.79 26.18 -24.57
N GLU A 75 17.00 26.75 -24.68
CA GLU A 75 17.46 27.82 -23.76
C GLU A 75 16.64 29.11 -23.86
N ARG A 76 15.94 29.35 -24.98
CA ARG A 76 15.12 30.56 -25.18
C ARG A 76 13.66 30.40 -24.77
N THR A 77 13.18 29.17 -24.63
CA THR A 77 11.75 28.87 -24.38
C THR A 77 11.50 28.11 -23.08
N LEU A 78 12.54 27.59 -22.43
CA LEU A 78 12.42 26.92 -21.14
C LEU A 78 12.19 27.94 -20.01
N GLU A 79 11.06 27.79 -19.33
CA GLU A 79 10.62 28.70 -18.28
C GLU A 79 10.17 27.92 -17.04
N LEU A 80 10.40 28.48 -15.87
CA LEU A 80 9.74 28.07 -14.64
C LEU A 80 8.39 28.79 -14.58
N GLU A 81 7.30 28.03 -14.63
CA GLU A 81 5.97 28.57 -14.46
C GLU A 81 5.50 28.35 -13.02
N ILE A 82 5.06 29.45 -12.38
CA ILE A 82 4.57 29.46 -11.01
C ILE A 82 3.11 29.93 -11.02
N LEU A 83 2.24 29.10 -10.46
CA LEU A 83 0.80 29.35 -10.36
C LEU A 83 0.43 29.61 -8.91
N THR A 84 0.15 30.87 -8.57
CA THR A 84 -0.21 31.27 -7.21
C THR A 84 -1.72 31.50 -7.10
N PRO A 85 -2.45 30.77 -6.23
CA PRO A 85 -3.88 30.99 -6.07
C PRO A 85 -4.16 32.40 -5.52
N LEU A 86 -5.09 33.12 -6.15
CA LEU A 86 -5.49 34.47 -5.74
C LEU A 86 -6.54 34.44 -4.62
N GLN A 87 -7.26 33.32 -4.48
CA GLN A 87 -8.20 33.05 -3.40
C GLN A 87 -7.75 31.82 -2.60
N PRO A 88 -8.13 31.71 -1.32
CA PRO A 88 -7.92 30.47 -0.56
C PRO A 88 -8.58 29.28 -1.26
N ILE A 89 -7.88 28.15 -1.28
CA ILE A 89 -8.39 26.86 -1.76
C ILE A 89 -9.14 26.17 -0.61
N ASP A 90 -10.37 25.71 -0.87
CA ASP A 90 -11.08 24.80 0.04
C ASP A 90 -10.73 23.34 -0.27
N PHE A 91 -9.83 22.75 0.50
CA PHE A 91 -9.38 21.37 0.28
C PHE A 91 -10.47 20.30 0.48
N ARG A 92 -11.63 20.67 1.06
CA ARG A 92 -12.75 19.75 1.27
C ARG A 92 -13.80 19.83 0.17
N SER A 93 -13.70 20.82 -0.72
CA SER A 93 -14.66 20.93 -1.83
C SER A 93 -14.40 19.84 -2.87
N PRO A 94 -15.42 19.04 -3.26
CA PRO A 94 -15.27 18.05 -4.33
C PRO A 94 -14.82 18.69 -5.66
N GLN A 95 -15.26 19.92 -5.92
CA GLN A 95 -14.85 20.70 -7.08
C GLN A 95 -14.92 22.21 -6.76
N GLN A 96 -14.00 23.00 -7.29
CA GLN A 96 -14.06 24.47 -7.23
C GLN A 96 -13.30 25.09 -8.41
N THR A 97 -13.70 26.29 -8.83
CA THR A 97 -13.02 27.04 -9.88
C THR A 97 -12.49 28.36 -9.31
N LEU A 98 -11.20 28.61 -9.46
CA LEU A 98 -10.49 29.73 -8.85
C LEU A 98 -9.61 30.47 -9.86
N ARG A 99 -9.20 31.69 -9.51
CA ARG A 99 -8.24 32.45 -10.30
C ARG A 99 -6.84 32.26 -9.73
N PHE A 100 -5.89 32.04 -10.62
CA PHE A 100 -4.48 31.93 -10.31
C PHE A 100 -3.74 33.08 -10.98
N GLN A 101 -2.72 33.60 -10.30
CA GLN A 101 -1.69 34.36 -10.96
C GLN A 101 -0.68 33.38 -11.55
N ARG A 102 -0.44 33.50 -12.85
CA ARG A 102 0.63 32.80 -13.56
C ARG A 102 1.79 33.76 -13.72
N ASP A 103 2.94 33.38 -13.18
CA ASP A 103 4.21 34.06 -13.40
C ASP A 103 5.16 33.10 -14.15
N ARG A 104 5.84 33.60 -15.18
CA ARG A 104 6.81 32.85 -15.98
C ARG A 104 8.19 33.47 -15.81
N LEU A 105 9.16 32.66 -15.39
CA LEU A 105 10.50 33.11 -15.07
C LEU A 105 11.54 32.40 -15.93
N PRO A 106 12.59 33.12 -16.39
CA PRO A 106 13.72 32.48 -17.03
C PRO A 106 14.46 31.58 -16.04
N VAL A 107 15.00 30.48 -16.54
CA VAL A 107 15.80 29.52 -15.76
C VAL A 107 17.21 29.42 -16.33
N MET A 108 18.15 28.91 -15.54
CA MET A 108 19.54 28.76 -15.96
C MET A 108 19.93 27.29 -16.00
N GLN A 109 20.49 26.85 -17.13
CA GLN A 109 20.92 25.47 -17.33
C GLN A 109 22.41 25.27 -16.98
N GLN A 110 22.73 24.12 -16.39
CA GLN A 110 24.08 23.64 -16.10
C GLN A 110 24.14 22.14 -16.47
N GLY A 111 24.64 21.84 -17.68
CA GLY A 111 24.62 20.48 -18.21
C GLY A 111 23.19 19.96 -18.35
N GLU A 112 22.91 18.80 -17.77
CA GLU A 112 21.57 18.18 -17.75
C GLU A 112 20.63 18.76 -16.67
N PHE A 113 21.05 19.78 -15.93
CA PHE A 113 20.29 20.31 -14.79
C PHE A 113 19.87 21.75 -15.01
N VAL A 114 18.71 22.11 -14.50
CA VAL A 114 18.13 23.45 -14.59
C VAL A 114 17.90 23.98 -13.18
N TRP A 115 18.30 25.24 -12.94
CA TRP A 115 18.29 25.86 -11.62
C TRP A 115 17.67 27.26 -11.65
N ALA A 116 16.94 27.59 -10.59
CA ALA A 116 16.43 28.93 -10.34
C ALA A 116 16.29 29.18 -8.82
N VAL A 117 16.65 30.37 -8.35
CA VAL A 117 16.32 30.83 -7.00
C VAL A 117 15.38 32.02 -7.12
N VAL A 118 14.21 31.93 -6.49
CA VAL A 118 13.08 32.83 -6.72
C VAL A 118 12.62 33.47 -5.41
N ALA A 119 12.34 34.77 -5.44
CA ALA A 119 11.70 35.49 -4.35
C ALA A 119 10.18 35.62 -4.57
N GLY A 120 9.41 35.76 -3.50
CA GLY A 120 7.95 36.01 -3.55
C GLY A 120 7.06 34.76 -3.63
N VAL A 121 7.66 33.57 -3.81
CA VAL A 121 6.94 32.29 -3.83
C VAL A 121 6.28 32.02 -2.47
N LYS A 122 5.00 31.64 -2.48
CA LYS A 122 4.26 31.34 -1.25
C LYS A 122 4.37 29.84 -0.94
N PRO A 123 4.90 29.43 0.23
CA PRO A 123 4.88 28.03 0.60
C PRO A 123 3.53 27.62 1.19
N GLY A 124 3.16 26.37 0.94
CA GLY A 124 2.05 25.67 1.55
C GLY A 124 2.30 25.38 3.04
N SER A 125 1.21 25.23 3.77
CA SER A 125 1.17 24.81 5.17
C SER A 125 -0.10 23.99 5.44
N ARG A 126 -0.31 23.55 6.68
CA ARG A 126 -1.52 22.84 7.13
C ARG A 126 -2.83 23.47 6.64
N ASP A 127 -2.95 24.79 6.70
CA ASP A 127 -4.24 25.47 6.49
C ASP A 127 -4.27 26.33 5.22
N ARG A 128 -3.23 26.27 4.39
CA ARG A 128 -3.08 27.15 3.23
C ARG A 128 -2.28 26.50 2.13
N ALA A 129 -2.78 26.58 0.90
CA ALA A 129 -2.05 26.22 -0.31
C ALA A 129 -0.83 27.11 -0.55
N GLY A 130 0.22 26.52 -1.10
CA GLY A 130 1.36 27.20 -1.67
C GLY A 130 1.12 27.62 -3.12
N SER A 131 2.17 28.20 -3.71
CA SER A 131 2.29 28.34 -5.14
C SER A 131 2.58 26.96 -5.75
N PHE A 132 1.99 26.70 -6.91
CA PHE A 132 2.23 25.50 -7.70
C PHE A 132 3.28 25.77 -8.78
N TYR A 133 4.00 24.75 -9.23
CA TYR A 133 5.09 24.92 -10.19
C TYR A 133 5.32 23.69 -11.09
N TRP A 134 5.88 23.98 -12.26
CA TRP A 134 6.53 23.03 -13.18
C TRP A 134 7.51 23.79 -14.08
N LEU A 135 8.34 23.07 -14.83
CA LEU A 135 9.00 23.66 -15.99
C LEU A 135 8.10 23.51 -17.21
N ARG A 136 8.17 24.49 -18.12
CA ARG A 136 7.51 24.42 -19.42
C ARG A 136 8.45 24.84 -20.53
N TYR A 137 8.27 24.27 -21.71
CA TYR A 137 8.96 24.71 -22.92
C TYR A 137 8.08 24.47 -24.14
N ILE A 138 8.42 25.15 -25.24
CA ILE A 138 7.79 24.94 -26.54
C ILE A 138 8.81 24.22 -27.43
N ASP A 139 8.41 23.10 -28.02
CA ASP A 139 9.26 22.33 -28.94
C ASP A 139 9.40 22.98 -30.33
N ALA A 140 10.21 22.38 -31.20
CA ALA A 140 10.43 22.87 -32.55
C ALA A 140 9.15 22.86 -33.42
N GLU A 141 8.15 22.04 -33.07
CA GLU A 141 6.86 21.97 -33.74
C GLU A 141 5.83 22.95 -33.16
N GLY A 142 6.19 23.76 -32.17
CA GLY A 142 5.31 24.73 -31.53
C GLY A 142 4.37 24.13 -30.48
N ARG A 143 4.61 22.88 -30.03
CA ARG A 143 3.82 22.23 -28.99
C ARG A 143 4.35 22.58 -27.61
N LEU A 144 3.43 22.83 -26.69
CA LEU A 144 3.73 23.10 -25.29
C LEU A 144 3.96 21.79 -24.53
N HIS A 145 5.07 21.72 -23.81
CA HIS A 145 5.44 20.60 -22.95
C HIS A 145 5.64 21.05 -21.51
N TYR A 146 5.35 20.16 -20.57
CA TYR A 146 5.55 20.36 -19.14
C TYR A 146 6.50 19.30 -18.58
N ILE A 147 7.50 19.73 -17.80
CA ILE A 147 8.38 18.85 -17.04
C ILE A 147 8.03 19.02 -15.56
N ARG A 148 7.56 17.91 -14.96
CA ARG A 148 7.11 17.86 -13.56
C ARG A 148 8.26 17.49 -12.63
N ASP A 149 8.07 17.76 -11.34
CA ASP A 149 9.04 17.43 -10.31
C ASP A 149 8.81 15.99 -9.77
N PRO A 150 9.67 15.01 -10.09
CA PRO A 150 9.54 13.66 -9.56
C PRO A 150 9.78 13.58 -8.05
N LEU A 151 10.43 14.59 -7.45
CA LEU A 151 10.78 14.64 -6.03
C LEU A 151 9.84 15.56 -5.23
N ALA A 152 8.68 15.92 -5.79
CA ALA A 152 7.73 16.83 -5.17
C ALA A 152 7.39 16.40 -3.74
N TYR A 153 7.28 17.38 -2.83
CA TYR A 153 6.84 17.12 -1.46
C TYR A 153 5.33 17.07 -1.30
N SER A 154 4.59 17.66 -2.24
CA SER A 154 3.13 17.79 -2.16
C SER A 154 2.52 17.85 -3.56
N LEU A 155 1.56 16.96 -3.79
CA LEU A 155 0.79 16.81 -5.03
C LEU A 155 -0.71 16.74 -4.69
N PRO A 156 -1.31 17.83 -4.13
CA PRO A 156 -2.67 17.79 -3.62
C PRO A 156 -3.72 17.50 -4.70
N TYR A 157 -3.37 17.66 -5.98
CA TYR A 157 -4.22 17.42 -7.14
C TYR A 157 -3.62 16.39 -8.10
N GLY A 158 -2.88 15.41 -7.58
CA GLY A 158 -2.41 14.27 -8.38
C GLY A 158 -1.10 14.50 -9.13
N VAL A 159 -0.69 13.48 -9.89
CA VAL A 159 0.58 13.38 -10.61
C VAL A 159 0.58 14.18 -11.93
N PHE A 160 -0.59 14.43 -12.53
CA PHE A 160 -0.67 15.27 -13.73
C PHE A 160 -0.68 16.77 -13.42
N ALA A 161 -0.99 17.16 -12.17
CA ALA A 161 -0.98 18.54 -11.71
C ALA A 161 0.45 19.09 -11.51
N PRO A 162 0.62 20.43 -11.48
CA PRO A 162 1.86 21.04 -11.02
C PRO A 162 2.10 20.71 -9.53
N ALA A 163 3.38 20.59 -9.15
CA ALA A 163 3.76 20.34 -7.77
C ALA A 163 3.52 21.57 -6.89
N GLU A 164 3.23 21.38 -5.60
CA GLU A 164 3.06 22.49 -4.65
C GLU A 164 4.38 22.75 -3.89
N VAL A 165 4.80 24.02 -3.81
CA VAL A 165 5.88 24.42 -2.89
C VAL A 165 5.37 24.36 -1.46
N TYR A 166 6.02 23.60 -0.59
CA TYR A 166 5.56 23.38 0.79
C TYR A 166 6.64 23.71 1.84
N ASP A 167 6.25 24.28 2.98
CA ASP A 167 7.18 24.57 4.08
C ASP A 167 7.46 23.32 4.94
N LEU A 168 8.23 22.40 4.36
CA LEU A 168 8.60 21.13 5.03
C LEU A 168 9.38 21.38 6.31
N ARG A 169 10.22 22.41 6.36
CA ARG A 169 11.03 22.71 7.54
C ARG A 169 10.15 23.10 8.72
N ARG A 170 9.14 23.94 8.50
CA ARG A 170 8.16 24.28 9.53
C ARG A 170 7.36 23.06 9.98
N LEU A 171 6.92 22.20 9.06
CA LEU A 171 6.23 20.94 9.41
C LEU A 171 7.11 20.06 10.30
N GLN A 172 8.35 19.81 9.88
CA GLN A 172 9.32 18.99 10.61
C GLN A 172 9.69 19.55 11.99
N GLN A 173 9.70 20.87 12.17
CA GLN A 173 10.00 21.49 13.46
C GLN A 173 8.86 21.38 14.48
N ARG A 174 7.61 21.21 14.01
CA ARG A 174 6.40 21.29 14.84
C ARG A 174 5.78 19.93 15.18
N ARG A 175 6.36 18.83 14.69
CA ARG A 175 5.86 17.49 14.94
C ARG A 175 5.95 17.11 16.43
N ALA A 176 4.95 16.39 16.91
CA ALA A 176 4.80 16.07 18.34
C ALA A 176 5.72 14.94 18.82
N ASP A 177 6.34 14.20 17.90
CA ASP A 177 7.09 12.98 18.12
C ASP A 177 8.62 13.16 18.10
N LEU A 178 9.13 14.41 18.12
CA LEU A 178 10.58 14.67 18.14
C LEU A 178 11.29 13.94 19.30
N GLY A 179 10.61 13.77 20.44
CA GLY A 179 11.15 12.99 21.57
C GLY A 179 11.34 11.49 21.26
N TYR A 180 10.46 10.90 20.46
CA TYR A 180 10.61 9.52 19.99
C TYR A 180 11.75 9.38 18.98
N LEU A 181 11.85 10.31 18.02
CA LEU A 181 12.92 10.34 17.02
C LEU A 181 14.30 10.53 17.68
N ALA A 182 14.39 11.40 18.69
CA ALA A 182 15.61 11.58 19.48
C ALA A 182 16.06 10.29 20.18
N ARG A 183 15.13 9.54 20.78
CA ARG A 183 15.44 8.27 21.47
C ARG A 183 15.83 7.15 20.50
N SER A 184 15.14 7.04 19.38
CA SER A 184 15.39 5.99 18.39
C SER A 184 16.62 6.25 17.50
N SER A 185 17.07 7.51 17.40
CA SER A 185 18.34 7.88 16.75
C SER A 185 19.55 7.89 17.70
N ALA A 186 19.34 7.62 18.99
CA ALA A 186 20.43 7.61 19.96
C ALA A 186 21.42 6.46 19.68
N PRO A 187 22.74 6.72 19.69
CA PRO A 187 23.75 5.68 19.49
C PRO A 187 23.73 4.66 20.61
N LYS A 188 23.85 3.36 20.28
CA LYS A 188 23.78 2.27 21.27
C LYS A 188 25.15 1.80 21.82
N GLY A 189 26.22 2.60 21.66
CA GLY A 189 27.54 2.40 22.27
C GLY A 189 28.69 2.24 21.25
N GLY A 190 29.78 3.01 21.42
CA GLY A 190 30.98 3.01 20.56
C GLY A 190 31.72 4.36 20.55
N ILE A 191 32.98 4.39 20.09
CA ILE A 191 33.85 5.59 20.01
C ILE A 191 33.45 6.50 18.82
N ASP A 192 32.67 5.98 17.87
CA ASP A 192 32.03 6.73 16.79
C ASP A 192 30.56 6.25 16.69
N PRO A 193 29.55 7.14 16.80
CA PRO A 193 28.17 6.69 16.82
C PRO A 193 27.72 6.28 15.42
N GLU A 194 27.75 4.97 15.13
CA GLU A 194 27.10 4.40 13.95
C GLU A 194 25.62 4.84 13.90
N ILE A 195 25.13 5.24 12.71
CA ILE A 195 23.72 5.62 12.52
C ILE A 195 22.86 4.38 12.85
N PRO A 196 22.05 4.42 13.93
CA PRO A 196 21.34 3.24 14.41
C PRO A 196 20.23 2.84 13.44
N ARG A 197 19.94 1.54 13.37
CA ARG A 197 18.75 1.00 12.69
C ARG A 197 17.60 0.86 13.68
N VAL A 198 16.40 1.22 13.23
CA VAL A 198 15.17 0.96 13.99
C VAL A 198 15.04 -0.55 14.24
N PRO A 199 14.77 -0.99 15.49
CA PRO A 199 14.64 -2.41 15.79
C PRO A 199 13.37 -3.00 15.17
N ALA A 200 13.43 -4.27 14.78
CA ALA A 200 12.26 -5.00 14.28
C ALA A 200 11.14 -5.06 15.35
N PRO A 201 9.88 -4.88 14.96
CA PRO A 201 8.73 -5.10 15.85
C PRO A 201 8.56 -6.60 16.17
N THR A 202 7.66 -6.96 17.09
CA THR A 202 7.29 -8.36 17.34
C THR A 202 6.09 -8.85 16.52
N ASN A 203 5.27 -7.93 16.00
CA ASN A 203 4.10 -8.21 15.15
C ASN A 203 3.71 -6.95 14.36
N ILE A 204 2.97 -7.15 13.27
CA ILE A 204 2.62 -6.10 12.30
C ILE A 204 1.12 -6.19 11.96
N LEU A 205 0.44 -5.05 11.91
CA LEU A 205 -0.89 -4.93 11.30
C LEU A 205 -0.78 -4.25 9.93
N GLN A 206 -1.17 -4.95 8.88
CA GLN A 206 -1.31 -4.41 7.54
C GLN A 206 -2.66 -3.68 7.41
N ILE A 207 -2.62 -2.46 6.85
CA ILE A 207 -3.77 -1.55 6.75
C ILE A 207 -3.87 -1.02 5.31
N HIS A 208 -5.03 -1.23 4.68
CA HIS A 208 -5.39 -0.50 3.47
C HIS A 208 -6.09 0.81 3.83
N VAL A 209 -5.46 1.96 3.57
CA VAL A 209 -5.88 3.26 4.16
C VAL A 209 -7.30 3.65 3.76
N LYS A 210 -7.66 3.44 2.49
CA LYS A 210 -8.97 3.83 1.94
C LYS A 210 -10.14 3.01 2.50
N THR A 211 -9.88 1.84 3.06
CA THR A 211 -10.91 0.94 3.60
C THR A 211 -10.85 0.82 5.11
N ALA A 212 -9.83 1.38 5.77
CA ALA A 212 -9.58 1.17 7.20
C ALA A 212 -10.27 2.16 8.15
N SER A 213 -11.07 3.09 7.62
CA SER A 213 -11.87 4.05 8.37
C SER A 213 -13.08 4.49 7.52
N ALA A 214 -14.11 5.04 8.16
CA ALA A 214 -15.31 5.50 7.45
C ALA A 214 -14.96 6.52 6.35
N GLU A 215 -13.98 7.38 6.60
CA GLU A 215 -13.55 8.42 5.67
C GLU A 215 -12.49 7.96 4.68
N GLY A 216 -11.91 6.77 4.85
CA GLY A 216 -10.87 6.24 3.98
C GLY A 216 -9.62 7.13 3.90
N SER A 217 -9.23 7.78 4.99
CA SER A 217 -8.11 8.74 5.02
C SER A 217 -7.21 8.56 6.24
N LEU A 218 -5.99 9.09 6.16
CA LEU A 218 -5.07 9.15 7.28
C LEU A 218 -5.61 10.02 8.43
N GLU A 219 -6.41 11.04 8.12
CA GLU A 219 -7.15 11.82 9.10
C GLU A 219 -8.16 10.97 9.88
N GLY A 220 -8.93 10.13 9.16
CA GLY A 220 -9.88 9.18 9.76
C GLY A 220 -9.17 8.17 10.67
N LEU A 221 -8.09 7.58 10.18
CA LEU A 221 -7.25 6.69 10.98
C LEU A 221 -6.65 7.38 12.21
N THR A 222 -6.19 8.63 12.06
CA THR A 222 -5.67 9.43 13.19
C THR A 222 -6.72 9.57 14.29
N ARG A 223 -7.99 9.82 13.94
CA ARG A 223 -9.10 9.89 14.92
C ARG A 223 -9.31 8.56 15.63
N ILE A 224 -9.26 7.44 14.91
CA ILE A 224 -9.40 6.10 15.49
C ILE A 224 -8.27 5.84 16.50
N TYR A 225 -7.02 6.02 16.12
CA TYR A 225 -5.88 5.77 17.01
C TYR A 225 -5.85 6.73 18.21
N LYS A 226 -6.20 8.01 18.04
CA LYS A 226 -6.33 8.94 19.19
C LYS A 226 -7.40 8.45 20.17
N ARG A 227 -8.61 8.12 19.68
CA ARG A 227 -9.70 7.62 20.53
C ARG A 227 -9.29 6.38 21.31
N ILE A 228 -8.67 5.41 20.64
CA ILE A 228 -8.19 4.18 21.28
C ILE A 228 -7.09 4.50 22.31
N SER A 229 -6.13 5.35 21.95
CA SER A 229 -5.06 5.78 22.86
C SER A 229 -5.61 6.43 24.12
N ASP A 230 -6.61 7.31 23.97
CA ASP A 230 -7.27 8.01 25.07
C ASP A 230 -8.02 7.04 25.98
N LYS A 231 -8.78 6.09 25.40
CA LYS A 231 -9.45 5.02 26.15
C LYS A 231 -8.48 4.18 26.96
N LEU A 232 -7.40 3.71 26.33
CA LEU A 232 -6.37 2.91 27.00
C LEU A 232 -5.68 3.69 28.11
N ALA A 233 -5.45 5.00 27.95
CA ALA A 233 -4.89 5.85 28.99
C ALA A 233 -5.87 6.07 30.17
N ALA A 234 -7.17 6.05 29.90
CA ALA A 234 -8.24 6.15 30.88
C ALA A 234 -8.67 4.80 31.48
N GLU A 235 -8.02 3.69 31.10
CA GLU A 235 -8.37 2.31 31.48
C GLU A 235 -9.82 1.93 31.08
N GLU A 236 -10.32 2.49 29.97
CA GLU A 236 -11.63 2.15 29.41
C GLU A 236 -11.57 0.91 28.50
N ASP A 237 -12.64 0.11 28.52
CA ASP A 237 -12.76 -1.05 27.65
C ASP A 237 -12.83 -0.65 26.17
N LEU A 238 -12.07 -1.37 25.34
CA LEU A 238 -12.14 -1.26 23.89
C LEU A 238 -13.33 -2.07 23.35
N THR A 239 -13.97 -1.58 22.28
CA THR A 239 -14.92 -2.41 21.54
C THR A 239 -14.19 -3.54 20.80
N PRO A 240 -14.89 -4.61 20.36
CA PRO A 240 -14.29 -5.66 19.54
C PRO A 240 -13.60 -5.13 18.28
N ALA A 241 -14.20 -4.14 17.61
CA ALA A 241 -13.61 -3.49 16.45
C ALA A 241 -12.35 -2.70 16.82
N GLU A 242 -12.37 -1.95 17.93
CA GLU A 242 -11.19 -1.22 18.40
C GLU A 242 -10.05 -2.17 18.78
N ALA A 243 -10.35 -3.33 19.37
CA ALA A 243 -9.35 -4.34 19.72
C ALA A 243 -8.56 -4.82 18.48
N ALA A 244 -9.17 -4.85 17.29
CA ALA A 244 -8.52 -5.23 16.03
C ALA A 244 -7.41 -4.24 15.59
N TYR A 245 -7.42 -2.99 16.07
CA TYR A 245 -6.37 -2.00 15.79
C TYR A 245 -5.23 -2.00 16.83
N THR A 246 -5.33 -2.81 17.90
CA THR A 246 -4.42 -2.68 19.07
C THR A 246 -3.58 -3.91 19.35
N GLY A 247 -2.53 -3.72 20.17
CA GLY A 247 -1.61 -4.78 20.55
C GLY A 247 -0.49 -5.04 19.53
N TYR A 248 -0.48 -4.27 18.42
CA TYR A 248 0.56 -4.31 17.42
C TYR A 248 1.71 -3.36 17.76
N GLU A 249 2.94 -3.78 17.48
CA GLU A 249 4.13 -2.92 17.62
C GLU A 249 4.48 -2.16 16.34
N ALA A 250 3.89 -2.56 15.21
CA ALA A 250 4.00 -1.83 13.95
C ALA A 250 2.70 -1.90 13.14
N VAL A 251 2.49 -0.88 12.32
CA VAL A 251 1.48 -0.90 11.25
C VAL A 251 2.17 -0.71 9.90
N GLN A 252 1.74 -1.47 8.90
CA GLN A 252 2.17 -1.31 7.51
C GLN A 252 1.02 -0.72 6.70
N LEU A 253 1.28 0.39 5.99
CA LEU A 253 0.26 1.06 5.17
C LEU A 253 0.37 0.71 3.69
N LEU A 254 -0.79 0.59 3.05
CA LEU A 254 -0.96 0.63 1.61
C LEU A 254 -2.30 1.30 1.21
N PRO A 255 -2.41 1.94 0.04
CA PRO A 255 -1.32 2.58 -0.68
C PRO A 255 -0.76 3.78 0.09
N VAL A 256 0.46 4.19 -0.23
CA VAL A 256 1.05 5.44 0.30
C VAL A 256 1.60 6.33 -0.80
N GLU A 257 1.96 5.76 -1.96
CA GLU A 257 2.50 6.48 -3.11
C GLU A 257 1.36 6.98 -4.00
N PRO A 258 1.52 8.16 -4.64
CA PRO A 258 0.58 8.59 -5.67
C PRO A 258 0.44 7.52 -6.76
N THR A 259 -0.79 7.19 -7.09
CA THR A 259 -1.14 6.21 -8.12
C THR A 259 -1.48 6.93 -9.43
N ILE A 260 -1.72 6.14 -10.47
CA ILE A 260 -2.32 6.64 -11.72
C ILE A 260 -3.65 7.36 -11.52
N GLU A 261 -4.04 8.14 -12.52
CA GLU A 261 -5.32 8.86 -12.56
C GLU A 261 -6.23 8.27 -13.62
N TYR A 262 -7.55 8.40 -13.45
CA TYR A 262 -8.49 8.04 -14.51
C TYR A 262 -8.29 8.97 -15.72
N ARG A 263 -7.96 8.40 -16.87
CA ARG A 263 -7.70 9.12 -18.12
C ARG A 263 -8.50 8.46 -19.25
N ARG A 264 -9.31 9.25 -19.95
CA ARG A 264 -10.02 8.84 -21.16
C ARG A 264 -9.15 9.02 -22.39
N GLU A 265 -9.41 8.19 -23.40
CA GLU A 265 -8.67 8.22 -24.67
C GLU A 265 -8.97 9.46 -25.52
N ASP A 266 -10.14 10.10 -25.34
CA ASP A 266 -10.60 11.22 -26.16
C ASP A 266 -10.35 12.59 -25.52
N THR A 267 -10.88 12.84 -24.32
CA THR A 267 -10.72 14.12 -23.61
C THR A 267 -10.68 13.93 -22.09
N ASN A 268 -9.76 14.65 -21.44
CA ASN A 268 -9.47 14.50 -20.01
C ASN A 268 -9.86 15.70 -19.16
N ILE A 269 -10.23 16.85 -19.74
CA ILE A 269 -10.43 18.11 -19.00
C ILE A 269 -11.52 18.02 -17.90
N GLU A 270 -12.50 17.13 -18.10
CA GLU A 270 -13.58 16.88 -17.14
C GLU A 270 -13.15 16.00 -15.96
N HIS A 271 -12.05 15.24 -16.11
CA HIS A 271 -11.54 14.28 -15.13
C HIS A 271 -10.25 14.75 -14.46
N GLU A 272 -9.50 15.66 -15.07
CA GLU A 272 -8.28 16.23 -14.50
C GLU A 272 -8.55 16.89 -13.14
N PHE A 273 -7.74 16.53 -12.15
CA PHE A 273 -7.82 17.13 -10.82
C PHE A 273 -7.36 18.58 -10.79
N PHE A 274 -6.50 18.98 -11.73
CA PHE A 274 -6.07 20.35 -11.96
C PHE A 274 -6.26 20.71 -13.44
N ALA A 275 -7.44 21.25 -13.79
CA ALA A 275 -7.79 21.59 -15.16
C ALA A 275 -7.61 23.09 -15.39
N ILE A 276 -6.67 23.47 -16.26
CA ILE A 276 -6.53 24.85 -16.74
C ILE A 276 -7.63 25.09 -17.77
N VAL A 277 -8.54 26.02 -17.49
CA VAL A 277 -9.61 26.38 -18.42
C VAL A 277 -9.08 27.45 -19.36
N GLU A 278 -8.87 27.10 -20.62
CA GLU A 278 -8.56 28.07 -21.67
C GLU A 278 -9.80 28.92 -21.96
N ASP A 279 -9.76 30.21 -21.64
CA ASP A 279 -10.71 31.16 -22.23
C ASP A 279 -10.42 31.20 -23.74
N GLY A 280 -11.41 30.87 -24.58
CA GLY A 280 -11.28 30.52 -26.01
C GLY A 280 -10.74 31.57 -26.99
N ASN A 281 -9.77 32.40 -26.59
CA ASN A 281 -9.04 33.35 -27.43
C ASN A 281 -7.55 32.96 -27.52
N LEU A 282 -7.26 31.78 -28.08
CA LEU A 282 -5.89 31.40 -28.48
C LEU A 282 -5.43 32.08 -29.80
N GLN A 283 -6.06 33.18 -30.20
CA GLN A 283 -5.62 33.98 -31.35
C GLN A 283 -4.82 35.23 -30.96
N ASP A 284 -4.66 35.54 -29.67
CA ASP A 284 -3.94 36.75 -29.23
C ASP A 284 -2.73 36.48 -28.29
N ALA A 285 -2.28 35.23 -28.10
CA ALA A 285 -1.16 34.93 -27.20
C ALA A 285 0.25 35.13 -27.81
N GLU A 286 0.45 36.26 -28.50
CA GLU A 286 1.76 36.95 -28.55
C GLU A 286 1.88 37.97 -27.41
N ASP A 287 1.07 37.86 -26.35
CA ASP A 287 1.20 38.73 -25.18
C ASP A 287 2.53 38.43 -24.44
N GLU A 288 3.49 39.32 -24.67
CA GLU A 288 4.83 39.45 -24.07
C GLU A 288 4.82 39.62 -22.54
N ASP A 289 3.67 39.56 -21.86
CA ASP A 289 3.60 39.85 -20.42
C ASP A 289 3.93 38.61 -19.56
N SER A 290 4.90 38.79 -18.67
CA SER A 290 5.45 37.74 -17.79
C SER A 290 4.47 37.26 -16.70
N SER A 291 3.38 38.01 -16.46
CA SER A 291 2.39 37.79 -15.41
C SER A 291 0.97 37.93 -15.97
N THR A 292 0.15 36.87 -15.89
CA THR A 292 -1.25 36.89 -16.35
C THR A 292 -2.17 36.15 -15.39
N GLY A 293 -3.47 36.47 -15.37
CA GLY A 293 -4.47 35.69 -14.64
C GLY A 293 -4.87 34.42 -15.42
N LEU A 294 -5.01 33.29 -14.72
CA LEU A 294 -5.55 32.03 -15.25
C LEU A 294 -6.79 31.59 -14.45
N THR A 295 -7.69 30.88 -15.10
CA THR A 295 -8.82 30.20 -14.44
C THR A 295 -8.50 28.71 -14.35
N VAL A 296 -8.58 28.14 -13.14
CA VAL A 296 -8.29 26.72 -12.91
C VAL A 296 -9.48 26.08 -12.20
N THR A 297 -9.90 24.92 -12.67
CA THR A 297 -10.83 24.04 -11.97
C THR A 297 -10.05 22.97 -11.22
N LEU A 298 -10.26 22.93 -9.91
CA LEU A 298 -9.67 21.96 -9.00
C LEU A 298 -10.72 20.93 -8.62
N ARG A 299 -10.39 19.65 -8.70
CA ARG A 299 -11.25 18.54 -8.27
C ARG A 299 -10.54 17.73 -7.21
N GLN A 300 -11.28 17.29 -6.20
CA GLN A 300 -10.73 16.45 -5.16
C GLN A 300 -10.29 15.11 -5.77
N PRO A 301 -9.04 14.68 -5.56
CA PRO A 301 -8.59 13.37 -6.02
C PRO A 301 -9.44 12.24 -5.46
N ASN A 302 -10.02 11.45 -6.36
CA ASN A 302 -10.97 10.39 -6.03
C ASN A 302 -10.53 9.01 -6.56
N THR A 303 -9.27 8.87 -6.97
CA THR A 303 -8.73 7.56 -7.39
C THR A 303 -8.83 6.54 -6.27
N GLN A 304 -9.42 5.40 -6.60
CA GLN A 304 -9.37 4.16 -5.86
C GLN A 304 -8.34 3.27 -6.56
N ASN A 305 -7.33 2.86 -5.82
CA ASN A 305 -6.29 1.97 -6.29
C ASN A 305 -5.69 1.27 -5.09
N TRP A 306 -5.08 0.12 -5.32
CA TRP A 306 -4.48 -0.69 -4.27
C TRP A 306 -3.04 -0.26 -3.92
N GLY A 307 -2.39 0.49 -4.81
CA GLY A 307 -1.07 1.08 -4.58
C GLY A 307 0.04 0.62 -5.50
N TYR A 308 -0.27 -0.27 -6.44
CA TYR A 308 0.72 -0.90 -7.31
C TYR A 308 0.77 -0.32 -8.71
N ASP A 309 -0.28 0.39 -9.12
CA ASP A 309 -0.29 1.15 -10.37
C ASP A 309 0.33 2.54 -10.11
N VAL A 310 1.66 2.56 -9.92
CA VAL A 310 2.44 3.77 -9.61
C VAL A 310 3.17 4.29 -10.84
N PRO A 311 3.05 5.59 -11.20
CA PRO A 311 3.82 6.17 -12.29
C PRO A 311 5.24 6.60 -11.87
N ILE A 312 5.65 6.36 -10.62
CA ILE A 312 6.91 6.78 -9.97
C ILE A 312 7.05 8.30 -9.75
N LEU A 313 6.46 9.13 -10.62
CA LEU A 313 6.42 10.57 -10.40
C LEU A 313 5.80 10.89 -9.04
N GLY A 314 6.54 11.60 -8.19
CA GLY A 314 6.01 12.08 -6.93
C GLY A 314 5.92 11.01 -5.84
N SER A 315 6.56 9.84 -5.99
CA SER A 315 6.68 8.82 -4.93
C SER A 315 7.26 9.36 -3.61
N ALA A 316 7.94 10.51 -3.63
CA ALA A 316 8.35 11.26 -2.45
C ALA A 316 7.18 11.86 -1.64
N ALA A 317 6.09 12.22 -2.30
CA ALA A 317 4.86 12.74 -1.70
C ALA A 317 3.97 11.60 -1.18
N THR A 318 2.99 11.96 -0.36
CA THR A 318 1.90 11.03 0.02
C THR A 318 0.80 11.10 -1.00
N ASN A 319 0.22 9.94 -1.35
CA ASN A 319 -0.93 9.84 -2.24
C ASN A 319 -2.03 10.82 -1.79
N PRO A 320 -2.46 11.78 -2.62
CA PRO A 320 -3.48 12.74 -2.21
C PRO A 320 -4.83 12.10 -1.92
N THR A 321 -5.15 10.93 -2.51
CA THR A 321 -6.45 10.28 -2.30
C THR A 321 -6.64 9.67 -0.92
N VAL A 322 -5.54 9.48 -0.17
CA VAL A 322 -5.56 9.03 1.23
C VAL A 322 -5.47 10.17 2.23
N LEU A 323 -5.41 11.42 1.75
CA LEU A 323 -5.35 12.63 2.57
C LEU A 323 -6.72 13.32 2.59
N GLY A 324 -7.42 13.29 3.72
CA GLY A 324 -8.70 13.99 3.87
C GLY A 324 -8.57 15.51 3.73
N SER A 325 -7.42 16.06 4.11
CA SER A 325 -7.08 17.49 4.03
C SER A 325 -6.30 17.88 2.78
N LEU A 326 -5.86 16.90 1.98
CA LEU A 326 -4.89 17.06 0.88
C LEU A 326 -3.54 17.66 1.32
N ARG A 327 -3.19 17.60 2.62
CA ARG A 327 -1.95 18.20 3.15
C ARG A 327 -0.94 17.15 3.63
N PRO A 328 0.36 17.31 3.34
CA PRO A 328 1.45 16.56 3.96
C PRO A 328 1.46 16.53 5.50
N ASP A 329 0.86 17.54 6.16
CA ASP A 329 0.74 17.57 7.63
C ASP A 329 0.00 16.33 8.17
N GLU A 330 -0.96 15.79 7.43
CA GLU A 330 -1.83 14.69 7.88
C GLU A 330 -1.07 13.37 8.08
N ILE A 331 -0.14 13.00 7.18
CA ILE A 331 0.69 11.80 7.37
C ILE A 331 1.65 11.96 8.56
N VAL A 332 2.19 13.17 8.77
CA VAL A 332 3.08 13.46 9.91
C VAL A 332 2.30 13.41 11.22
N GLU A 333 1.06 13.91 11.24
CA GLU A 333 0.18 13.82 12.41
C GLU A 333 -0.21 12.38 12.74
N PHE A 334 -0.51 11.57 11.73
CA PHE A 334 -0.79 10.14 11.91
C PHE A 334 0.41 9.41 12.52
N ILE A 335 1.61 9.60 11.94
CA ILE A 335 2.87 9.03 12.47
C ILE A 335 3.10 9.47 13.91
N ALA A 336 2.96 10.77 14.19
CA ALA A 336 3.18 11.28 15.53
C ALA A 336 2.19 10.68 16.54
N THR A 337 0.93 10.46 16.13
CA THR A 337 -0.09 9.79 16.95
C THR A 337 0.33 8.36 17.31
N LEU A 338 0.88 7.60 16.36
CA LEU A 338 1.41 6.26 16.60
C LEU A 338 2.64 6.27 17.53
N HIS A 339 3.58 7.20 17.31
CA HIS A 339 4.80 7.32 18.12
C HIS A 339 4.53 7.74 19.57
N THR A 340 3.44 8.46 19.82
CA THR A 340 3.05 8.94 21.16
C THR A 340 1.87 8.17 21.75
N PHE A 341 1.55 6.99 21.21
CA PHE A 341 0.45 6.16 21.65
C PHE A 341 0.61 5.74 23.13
N SER A 342 -0.49 5.73 23.89
CA SER A 342 -0.47 5.70 25.37
C SER A 342 0.17 4.44 25.97
N THR A 343 0.11 3.30 25.27
CA THR A 343 0.66 2.01 25.72
C THR A 343 2.07 1.71 25.18
N GLY A 344 2.69 2.71 24.54
CA GLY A 344 3.99 2.62 23.91
C GLY A 344 3.92 2.96 22.41
N PRO A 345 5.06 3.35 21.81
CA PRO A 345 5.10 3.73 20.40
C PRO A 345 4.74 2.56 19.49
N ILE A 346 3.94 2.84 18.46
CA ILE A 346 3.66 1.95 17.34
C ILE A 346 4.51 2.42 16.16
N GLN A 347 5.27 1.51 15.56
CA GLN A 347 6.11 1.82 14.41
C GLN A 347 5.28 1.97 13.12
N LEU A 348 5.69 2.84 12.20
CA LEU A 348 5.10 2.92 10.86
C LEU A 348 6.01 2.29 9.79
N ILE A 349 5.48 1.37 9.00
CA ILE A 349 6.14 0.76 7.85
C ILE A 349 5.46 1.25 6.57
N TYR A 350 6.25 1.79 5.64
CA TYR A 350 5.77 2.10 4.30
C TYR A 350 5.99 0.96 3.34
N ASP A 351 4.99 0.72 2.52
CA ASP A 351 5.17 -0.05 1.30
C ASP A 351 5.76 0.81 0.17
N LEU A 352 6.80 0.32 -0.50
CA LEU A 352 7.52 1.01 -1.57
C LEU A 352 7.54 0.16 -2.85
N VAL A 353 6.94 0.68 -3.92
CA VAL A 353 6.77 0.00 -5.21
C VAL A 353 7.71 0.59 -6.26
N TYR A 354 8.99 0.18 -6.23
CA TYR A 354 10.04 0.67 -7.15
C TYR A 354 10.54 -0.40 -8.15
N GLY A 355 9.84 -1.53 -8.27
CA GLY A 355 10.17 -2.56 -9.25
C GLY A 355 9.78 -2.19 -10.69
N HIS A 356 8.67 -1.48 -10.84
CA HIS A 356 8.06 -1.09 -12.12
C HIS A 356 7.44 0.31 -12.05
N ALA A 357 6.95 0.79 -13.19
CA ALA A 357 6.08 1.95 -13.29
C ALA A 357 4.90 1.65 -14.21
N ASP A 358 3.71 2.16 -13.92
CA ASP A 358 2.60 2.14 -14.88
C ASP A 358 2.93 2.97 -16.14
N ASN A 359 2.28 2.64 -17.26
CA ASN A 359 2.47 3.32 -18.55
C ASN A 359 2.16 4.82 -18.52
N GLN A 360 1.32 5.33 -17.61
CA GLN A 360 1.15 6.77 -17.43
C GLN A 360 2.47 7.46 -17.05
N GLY A 361 3.44 6.73 -16.49
CA GLY A 361 4.80 7.24 -16.25
C GLY A 361 5.50 7.75 -17.52
N ILE A 362 5.19 7.21 -18.70
CA ILE A 362 5.75 7.66 -19.98
C ILE A 362 5.33 9.11 -20.31
N GLU A 363 4.13 9.53 -19.87
CA GLU A 363 3.64 10.90 -20.05
C GLU A 363 4.26 11.88 -19.04
N LEU A 364 4.89 11.36 -17.97
CA LEU A 364 5.23 12.13 -16.77
C LEU A 364 6.74 12.23 -16.51
N LEU A 365 7.54 11.26 -16.97
CA LEU A 365 8.97 11.16 -16.71
C LEU A 365 9.77 11.09 -18.02
N THR A 366 11.04 11.51 -17.96
CA THR A 366 11.99 11.30 -19.07
C THR A 366 12.17 9.82 -19.36
N GLN A 367 12.38 9.48 -20.64
CA GLN A 367 12.60 8.10 -21.10
C GLN A 367 13.78 7.41 -20.39
N GLN A 368 14.72 8.17 -19.83
CA GLN A 368 15.84 7.64 -19.06
C GLN A 368 15.42 6.81 -17.85
N PHE A 369 14.21 7.03 -17.29
CA PHE A 369 13.66 6.24 -16.19
C PHE A 369 13.28 4.81 -16.58
N PHE A 370 13.17 4.48 -17.87
CA PHE A 370 12.58 3.22 -18.33
C PHE A 370 13.59 2.38 -19.13
N LYS A 371 13.50 1.06 -18.99
CA LYS A 371 14.23 0.08 -19.81
C LYS A 371 13.37 -0.48 -20.96
N GLY A 372 12.05 -0.36 -20.85
CA GLY A 372 11.08 -0.89 -21.78
C GLY A 372 9.85 -1.48 -21.07
N PRO A 373 8.87 -2.01 -21.83
CA PRO A 373 7.61 -2.48 -21.29
C PRO A 373 7.73 -3.81 -20.51
N ASN A 374 6.88 -3.98 -19.49
CA ASN A 374 6.70 -5.21 -18.72
C ASN A 374 5.20 -5.49 -18.44
N MET A 375 4.90 -6.50 -17.61
CA MET A 375 3.51 -6.89 -17.31
C MET A 375 2.71 -5.86 -16.48
N TYR A 376 3.39 -4.92 -15.83
CA TYR A 376 2.80 -3.87 -14.98
C TYR A 376 2.92 -2.46 -15.60
N GLY A 377 3.37 -2.35 -16.86
CA GLY A 377 3.70 -1.08 -17.51
C GLY A 377 5.13 -1.09 -18.04
N GLN A 378 6.07 -0.51 -17.29
CA GLN A 378 7.46 -0.28 -17.66
C GLN A 378 8.45 -0.81 -16.59
N ASP A 379 9.54 -1.42 -17.03
CA ASP A 379 10.70 -1.74 -16.19
C ASP A 379 11.49 -0.46 -15.89
N LEU A 380 11.82 -0.22 -14.61
CA LEU A 380 12.60 0.95 -14.21
C LEU A 380 14.09 0.79 -14.49
N ASN A 381 14.73 1.87 -14.91
CA ASN A 381 16.16 1.93 -15.21
C ASN A 381 17.02 2.24 -13.98
N HIS A 382 16.88 1.44 -12.93
CA HIS A 382 17.68 1.53 -11.71
C HIS A 382 19.18 1.26 -11.91
N GLN A 383 19.63 0.86 -13.12
CA GLN A 383 21.05 0.72 -13.47
C GLN A 383 21.69 2.05 -13.90
N LEU A 384 20.90 3.01 -14.38
CA LEU A 384 21.40 4.33 -14.73
C LEU A 384 21.72 5.11 -13.43
N PRO A 385 22.97 5.55 -13.21
CA PRO A 385 23.37 6.15 -11.92
C PRO A 385 22.51 7.33 -11.48
N GLN A 386 22.10 8.19 -12.42
CA GLN A 386 21.28 9.36 -12.10
C GLN A 386 19.84 8.98 -11.70
N VAL A 387 19.22 8.01 -12.38
CA VAL A 387 17.89 7.48 -12.02
C VAL A 387 17.94 6.77 -10.67
N ARG A 388 18.95 5.93 -10.44
CA ARG A 388 19.16 5.30 -9.13
C ARG A 388 19.30 6.34 -8.01
N ALA A 389 20.03 7.43 -8.25
CA ALA A 389 20.17 8.51 -7.27
C ALA A 389 18.84 9.23 -7.00
N LEU A 390 18.02 9.45 -8.04
CA LEU A 390 16.68 10.04 -7.91
C LEU A 390 15.74 9.13 -7.12
N LEU A 391 15.68 7.83 -7.42
CA LEU A 391 14.83 6.87 -6.69
C LEU A 391 15.22 6.78 -5.21
N LEU A 392 16.51 6.73 -4.88
CA LEU A 392 16.96 6.74 -3.48
C LEU A 392 16.66 8.08 -2.78
N GLU A 393 16.70 9.20 -3.50
CA GLU A 393 16.30 10.50 -2.96
C GLU A 393 14.78 10.60 -2.76
N MET A 394 13.97 10.04 -3.66
CA MET A 394 12.52 9.91 -3.46
C MET A 394 12.22 9.14 -2.18
N GLN A 395 12.84 7.96 -2.03
CA GLN A 395 12.74 7.17 -0.81
C GLN A 395 13.17 7.97 0.42
N ARG A 396 14.30 8.68 0.36
CA ARG A 396 14.80 9.50 1.47
C ARG A 396 13.79 10.57 1.90
N ARG A 397 13.17 11.26 0.93
CA ARG A 397 12.11 12.25 1.21
C ARG A 397 10.88 11.59 1.80
N LYS A 398 10.48 10.44 1.25
CA LYS A 398 9.34 9.66 1.73
C LYS A 398 9.53 9.23 3.18
N ILE A 399 10.64 8.57 3.52
CA ILE A 399 10.88 8.12 4.90
C ILE A 399 11.06 9.32 5.86
N ASN A 400 11.49 10.49 5.38
CA ASN A 400 11.59 11.69 6.19
C ASN A 400 10.24 12.22 6.70
N THR A 401 9.10 11.66 6.30
CA THR A 401 7.82 11.89 7.00
C THR A 401 7.84 11.39 8.44
N GLY A 402 8.77 10.49 8.81
CA GLY A 402 8.89 9.93 10.16
C GLY A 402 8.75 8.42 10.23
N ALA A 403 8.66 7.70 9.10
CA ALA A 403 8.56 6.25 9.07
C ALA A 403 9.64 5.54 9.92
N ASP A 404 9.35 4.32 10.34
CA ASP A 404 10.24 3.46 11.11
C ASP A 404 10.75 2.27 10.29
N GLY A 405 9.98 1.86 9.28
CA GLY A 405 10.30 0.75 8.40
C GLY A 405 9.89 0.97 6.95
N ILE A 406 10.42 0.12 6.08
CA ILE A 406 10.01 -0.02 4.68
C ILE A 406 9.76 -1.51 4.36
N ARG A 407 8.74 -1.79 3.56
CA ARG A 407 8.63 -2.99 2.73
C ARG A 407 9.02 -2.59 1.31
N VAL A 408 10.00 -3.28 0.74
CA VAL A 408 10.28 -3.20 -0.70
C VAL A 408 9.41 -4.25 -1.36
N ASP A 409 8.37 -3.78 -2.05
CA ASP A 409 7.44 -4.62 -2.77
C ASP A 409 8.10 -5.16 -4.06
N GLY A 410 7.71 -6.37 -4.47
CA GLY A 410 8.17 -6.95 -5.72
C GLY A 410 9.70 -7.03 -5.83
N GLY A 411 10.42 -7.42 -4.77
CA GLY A 411 11.88 -7.50 -4.75
C GLY A 411 12.47 -8.33 -5.90
N GLN A 412 11.75 -9.34 -6.36
CA GLN A 412 12.14 -10.14 -7.53
C GLN A 412 12.06 -9.39 -8.87
N ASP A 413 11.37 -8.26 -8.95
CA ASP A 413 11.12 -7.49 -10.17
C ASP A 413 12.24 -6.50 -10.51
N PHE A 414 13.17 -6.27 -9.58
CA PHE A 414 14.34 -5.40 -9.77
C PHE A 414 15.39 -6.08 -10.67
N ARG A 415 15.08 -6.19 -11.95
CA ARG A 415 15.83 -6.99 -12.93
C ARG A 415 16.57 -6.12 -13.94
N PHE A 416 17.69 -6.63 -14.43
CA PHE A 416 18.42 -6.03 -15.55
C PHE A 416 19.05 -7.10 -16.42
N PHE A 417 19.19 -6.81 -17.72
CA PHE A 417 19.95 -7.66 -18.62
C PHE A 417 21.45 -7.41 -18.44
N ASN A 418 22.19 -8.44 -18.02
CA ASN A 418 23.64 -8.38 -17.90
C ASN A 418 24.28 -8.89 -19.21
N PRO A 419 24.90 -8.01 -20.02
CA PRO A 419 25.50 -8.41 -21.30
C PRO A 419 26.74 -9.30 -21.12
N LEU A 420 27.39 -9.30 -19.95
CA LEU A 420 28.58 -10.12 -19.69
C LEU A 420 28.21 -11.59 -19.42
N SER A 421 27.09 -11.83 -18.75
CA SER A 421 26.58 -13.18 -18.48
C SER A 421 25.58 -13.66 -19.54
N GLY A 422 24.99 -12.74 -20.30
CA GLY A 422 23.92 -13.03 -21.27
C GLY A 422 22.59 -13.38 -20.62
N ARG A 423 22.38 -12.98 -19.36
CA ARG A 423 21.22 -13.36 -18.54
C ARG A 423 20.53 -12.12 -17.95
N VAL A 424 19.25 -12.28 -17.64
CA VAL A 424 18.54 -11.34 -16.75
C VAL A 424 18.92 -11.69 -15.30
N GLU A 425 19.39 -10.68 -14.57
CA GLU A 425 19.86 -10.79 -13.19
C GLU A 425 19.11 -9.81 -12.29
N GLN A 426 19.09 -10.07 -10.98
CA GLN A 426 18.53 -9.18 -9.97
C GLN A 426 19.56 -8.13 -9.53
N ASP A 427 19.12 -6.89 -9.36
CA ASP A 427 19.94 -5.79 -8.86
C ASP A 427 19.93 -5.73 -7.33
N ASP A 428 20.48 -6.78 -6.71
CA ASP A 428 20.54 -6.90 -5.25
C ASP A 428 21.31 -5.72 -4.62
N VAL A 429 22.28 -5.14 -5.32
CA VAL A 429 23.02 -3.95 -4.86
C VAL A 429 22.07 -2.77 -4.65
N TYR A 430 21.10 -2.57 -5.53
CA TYR A 430 20.11 -1.51 -5.38
C TYR A 430 19.09 -1.82 -4.27
N LEU A 431 18.58 -3.05 -4.20
CA LEU A 431 17.70 -3.50 -3.11
C LEU A 431 18.34 -3.28 -1.73
N LEU A 432 19.61 -3.64 -1.59
CA LEU A 432 20.38 -3.41 -0.37
C LEU A 432 20.61 -1.92 -0.09
N ALA A 433 20.82 -1.10 -1.12
CA ALA A 433 20.93 0.35 -0.97
C ALA A 433 19.63 0.98 -0.47
N MET A 434 18.45 0.49 -0.89
CA MET A 434 17.16 0.93 -0.35
C MET A 434 17.07 0.68 1.16
N SER A 435 17.59 -0.44 1.67
CA SER A 435 17.65 -0.70 3.12
C SER A 435 18.55 0.28 3.89
N ASP A 436 19.56 0.85 3.24
CA ASP A 436 20.58 1.68 3.88
C ASP A 436 20.34 3.20 3.76
N VAL A 437 19.22 3.61 3.14
CA VAL A 437 18.81 5.02 3.08
C VAL A 437 18.63 5.57 4.50
N VAL A 438 19.32 6.67 4.79
CA VAL A 438 19.28 7.34 6.09
C VAL A 438 18.13 8.32 6.13
N GLN A 439 17.25 8.15 7.11
CA GLN A 439 16.29 9.17 7.50
C GLN A 439 17.02 10.25 8.31
N ASP A 440 16.73 11.52 8.03
CA ASP A 440 17.22 12.68 8.77
C ASP A 440 16.08 13.68 9.00
N ILE A 441 15.65 13.78 10.26
CA ILE A 441 14.62 14.71 10.71
C ILE A 441 15.19 15.56 11.83
N GLN A 442 15.31 16.87 11.59
CA GLN A 442 15.86 17.81 12.58
C GLN A 442 17.24 17.38 13.14
N GLY A 443 18.05 16.66 12.35
CA GLY A 443 19.37 16.16 12.75
C GLY A 443 19.34 14.78 13.43
N TYR A 444 18.16 14.22 13.72
CA TYR A 444 18.00 12.86 14.21
C TYR A 444 18.14 11.88 13.05
N ARG A 445 19.25 11.13 13.04
CA ARG A 445 19.63 10.22 11.95
C ARG A 445 19.45 8.77 12.36
N ARG A 446 18.73 7.99 11.53
CA ARG A 446 18.52 6.55 11.73
C ARG A 446 18.27 5.83 10.39
N ARG A 447 18.48 4.52 10.37
CA ARG A 447 18.12 3.62 9.25
C ARG A 447 16.82 2.89 9.58
N MET A 448 16.05 2.57 8.55
CA MET A 448 14.73 1.96 8.72
C MET A 448 14.83 0.46 9.01
N PHE A 449 13.85 -0.08 9.72
CA PHE A 449 13.56 -1.51 9.64
C PHE A 449 13.23 -1.88 8.18
N THR A 450 13.65 -3.03 7.67
CA THR A 450 13.48 -3.38 6.25
C THR A 450 12.88 -4.76 6.08
N ILE A 451 11.83 -4.83 5.28
CA ILE A 451 11.21 -6.04 4.77
C ILE A 451 11.41 -6.09 3.25
N PHE A 452 11.78 -7.24 2.72
CA PHE A 452 11.74 -7.52 1.30
C PHE A 452 10.61 -8.48 0.98
N GLU A 453 9.73 -8.11 0.07
CA GLU A 453 8.81 -9.05 -0.55
C GLU A 453 9.51 -9.68 -1.75
N ASP A 454 10.17 -10.82 -1.55
CA ASP A 454 10.93 -11.48 -2.62
C ASP A 454 10.63 -12.98 -2.65
N GLY A 455 10.02 -13.42 -3.75
CA GLY A 455 9.62 -14.79 -4.02
C GLY A 455 10.46 -15.47 -5.09
N ARG A 456 11.71 -15.03 -5.33
CA ARG A 456 12.53 -15.60 -6.41
C ARG A 456 12.70 -17.13 -6.21
N PRO A 457 12.61 -17.93 -7.30
CA PRO A 457 12.73 -17.53 -8.71
C PRO A 457 11.39 -17.22 -9.40
N TRP A 458 10.35 -16.72 -8.71
CA TRP A 458 9.12 -16.23 -9.37
C TRP A 458 9.43 -15.35 -10.60
N PRO A 459 8.72 -15.54 -11.74
CA PRO A 459 7.57 -16.41 -11.95
C PRO A 459 7.90 -17.79 -12.55
N GLU A 460 9.09 -18.34 -12.33
CA GLU A 460 9.43 -19.67 -12.85
C GLU A 460 8.43 -20.75 -12.39
N ALA A 461 8.08 -21.70 -13.27
CA ALA A 461 7.19 -22.80 -12.92
C ALA A 461 7.71 -23.59 -11.70
N GLY A 462 6.84 -23.81 -10.71
CA GLY A 462 7.17 -24.49 -9.46
C GLY A 462 8.00 -23.65 -8.48
N TRP A 463 8.10 -22.34 -8.66
CA TRP A 463 8.73 -21.42 -7.71
C TRP A 463 8.17 -21.59 -6.29
N GLU A 464 6.90 -21.98 -6.14
CA GLU A 464 6.23 -22.17 -4.84
C GLU A 464 6.96 -23.20 -3.97
N GLU A 465 7.68 -24.14 -4.59
CA GLU A 465 8.45 -25.22 -3.94
C GLU A 465 9.98 -25.03 -4.06
N LYS A 466 10.44 -24.23 -5.04
CA LYS A 466 11.87 -23.94 -5.26
C LYS A 466 12.39 -22.77 -4.44
N SER A 467 11.55 -21.77 -4.18
CA SER A 467 11.96 -20.54 -3.50
C SER A 467 12.49 -20.84 -2.11
N THR A 468 13.64 -20.24 -1.78
CA THR A 468 14.25 -20.35 -0.46
C THR A 468 13.75 -19.27 0.48
N TYR A 469 13.35 -18.11 -0.08
CA TYR A 469 12.89 -16.93 0.66
C TYR A 469 13.97 -16.33 1.57
N ARG A 470 15.24 -16.47 1.20
CA ARG A 470 16.39 -16.14 2.07
C ARG A 470 17.45 -15.25 1.44
N GLU A 471 17.36 -15.02 0.13
CA GLU A 471 18.44 -14.44 -0.66
C GLU A 471 18.86 -13.05 -0.13
N LEU A 472 17.90 -12.21 0.24
CA LEU A 472 18.19 -10.86 0.73
C LEU A 472 18.52 -10.81 2.22
N ILE A 473 17.91 -11.67 3.04
CA ILE A 473 18.24 -11.75 4.48
C ILE A 473 19.59 -12.42 4.74
N ASP A 474 20.03 -13.35 3.90
CA ASP A 474 21.38 -13.91 3.99
C ASP A 474 22.43 -12.85 3.58
N ALA A 475 22.12 -11.98 2.62
CA ALA A 475 22.98 -10.86 2.23
C ALA A 475 22.95 -9.69 3.25
N LYS A 476 21.81 -9.50 3.92
CA LYS A 476 21.59 -8.44 4.92
C LYS A 476 20.85 -9.00 6.15
N PRO A 477 21.57 -9.62 7.10
CA PRO A 477 20.97 -10.28 8.27
C PRO A 477 20.14 -9.37 9.19
N GLY A 478 20.27 -8.03 9.06
CA GLY A 478 19.45 -7.07 9.80
C GLY A 478 18.09 -6.75 9.17
N SER A 479 17.74 -7.39 8.04
CA SER A 479 16.46 -7.25 7.34
C SER A 479 15.60 -8.50 7.48
N PHE A 480 14.35 -8.39 7.02
CA PHE A 480 13.38 -9.47 6.99
C PHE A 480 12.91 -9.70 5.56
N GLN A 481 12.39 -10.89 5.27
CA GLN A 481 11.80 -11.22 3.97
C GLN A 481 10.44 -11.89 4.17
N TRP A 482 9.56 -11.80 3.18
CA TRP A 482 8.32 -12.57 3.18
C TRP A 482 8.59 -14.07 3.22
N GLY A 483 7.95 -14.80 4.14
CA GLY A 483 8.10 -16.24 4.28
C GLY A 483 7.23 -17.06 3.32
N PRO A 484 7.35 -18.40 3.30
CA PRO A 484 6.71 -19.24 2.29
C PRO A 484 5.16 -19.28 2.36
N LEU A 485 4.57 -18.93 3.51
CA LEU A 485 3.12 -19.03 3.75
C LEU A 485 2.36 -17.70 3.57
N ILE A 486 3.07 -16.59 3.35
CA ILE A 486 2.46 -15.25 3.24
C ILE A 486 2.15 -14.86 1.78
N PHE A 487 2.72 -15.54 0.79
CA PHE A 487 2.45 -15.24 -0.63
C PHE A 487 1.05 -15.69 -1.08
N ALA A 488 0.52 -14.98 -2.08
CA ALA A 488 -0.85 -15.11 -2.61
C ALA A 488 -1.33 -16.55 -2.87
N HIS A 489 -0.46 -17.45 -3.33
CA HIS A 489 -0.83 -18.81 -3.71
C HIS A 489 -1.26 -19.72 -2.53
N ASN A 490 -1.17 -19.22 -1.28
CA ASN A 490 -1.56 -19.97 -0.09
C ASN A 490 -3.06 -19.82 0.21
N THR A 491 -3.80 -20.92 0.06
CA THR A 491 -5.28 -20.98 0.16
C THR A 491 -5.74 -21.93 1.30
N PRO A 492 -5.71 -21.48 2.57
CA PRO A 492 -6.12 -22.27 3.74
C PRO A 492 -7.60 -22.71 3.74
N THR A 493 -8.43 -22.14 2.86
CA THR A 493 -9.83 -22.53 2.67
C THR A 493 -9.98 -23.97 2.11
N LEU A 494 -8.96 -24.50 1.45
CA LEU A 494 -9.00 -25.84 0.85
C LEU A 494 -8.76 -26.95 1.88
N LYS A 495 -9.56 -28.02 1.81
CA LYS A 495 -9.39 -29.22 2.64
C LYS A 495 -7.97 -29.80 2.48
N GLY A 496 -7.33 -30.14 3.59
CA GLY A 496 -5.98 -30.71 3.62
C GLY A 496 -4.84 -29.73 3.30
N PHE A 497 -5.10 -28.41 3.24
CA PHE A 497 -4.08 -27.40 2.95
C PHE A 497 -2.86 -27.52 3.87
N TRP A 498 -3.06 -27.58 5.19
CA TRP A 498 -1.98 -27.62 6.18
C TRP A 498 -1.13 -28.88 6.13
N ASP A 499 -1.73 -30.02 5.76
CA ASP A 499 -0.98 -31.26 5.54
C ASP A 499 -0.09 -31.16 4.30
N ARG A 500 -0.63 -30.64 3.19
CA ARG A 500 0.13 -30.40 1.95
C ARG A 500 1.27 -29.41 2.15
N LYS A 501 1.05 -28.35 2.93
CA LYS A 501 2.03 -27.30 3.20
C LYS A 501 2.99 -27.61 4.35
N TRP A 502 2.96 -28.80 4.91
CA TRP A 502 3.77 -29.15 6.09
C TRP A 502 5.27 -28.94 5.92
N ARG A 503 5.82 -29.19 4.73
CA ARG A 503 7.22 -28.86 4.47
C ARG A 503 7.50 -27.38 4.71
N ARG A 504 6.65 -26.49 4.17
CA ARG A 504 6.76 -25.04 4.34
C ARG A 504 6.49 -24.62 5.80
N VAL A 505 5.59 -25.31 6.50
CA VAL A 505 5.38 -25.13 7.95
C VAL A 505 6.66 -25.45 8.73
N CYS A 506 7.33 -26.57 8.44
CA CYS A 506 8.62 -26.92 9.06
C CYS A 506 9.69 -25.88 8.76
N GLU A 507 9.77 -25.38 7.53
CA GLU A 507 10.71 -24.32 7.17
C GLU A 507 10.49 -23.06 8.01
N VAL A 508 9.24 -22.62 8.22
CA VAL A 508 8.94 -21.48 9.13
C VAL A 508 9.44 -21.74 10.54
N ILE A 509 9.27 -22.96 11.04
CA ILE A 509 9.65 -23.35 12.41
C ILE A 509 11.18 -23.42 12.62
N PHE A 510 11.94 -23.84 11.61
CA PHE A 510 13.39 -24.04 11.76
C PHE A 510 14.25 -22.95 11.11
N GLN A 511 13.67 -22.08 10.28
CA GLN A 511 14.40 -21.08 9.49
C GLN A 511 13.68 -19.71 9.40
N GLY A 512 12.55 -19.53 10.09
CA GLY A 512 11.68 -18.35 9.93
C GLY A 512 11.97 -17.14 10.83
N ASP A 513 13.05 -17.13 11.61
CA ASP A 513 13.36 -16.03 12.55
C ASP A 513 13.51 -14.64 11.89
N HIS A 514 13.87 -14.60 10.60
CA HIS A 514 13.94 -13.38 9.79
C HIS A 514 12.84 -13.31 8.72
N TRP A 515 11.74 -14.04 8.89
CA TRP A 515 10.60 -13.99 8.00
C TRP A 515 9.43 -13.18 8.54
N ILE A 516 8.70 -12.54 7.63
CA ILE A 516 7.31 -12.16 7.88
C ILE A 516 6.47 -13.44 7.74
N THR A 517 5.68 -13.72 8.77
CA THR A 517 4.94 -14.97 8.91
C THR A 517 3.46 -14.69 9.10
N GLY A 518 2.64 -15.72 8.91
CA GLY A 518 1.18 -15.59 8.83
C GLY A 518 0.68 -16.04 7.46
N CYS A 519 -0.65 -16.06 7.32
CA CYS A 519 -1.32 -16.47 6.09
C CYS A 519 -2.48 -15.54 5.72
N GLY A 520 -2.96 -14.67 6.62
CA GLY A 520 -4.06 -13.74 6.39
C GLY A 520 -3.55 -12.33 6.11
N ASN A 521 -3.18 -12.06 4.87
CA ASN A 521 -2.81 -10.73 4.38
C ASN A 521 -3.56 -10.36 3.10
N HIS A 522 -3.36 -9.13 2.63
CA HIS A 522 -4.04 -8.57 1.46
C HIS A 522 -3.97 -9.42 0.16
N ASP A 523 -2.88 -10.14 -0.09
CA ASP A 523 -2.71 -10.96 -1.30
C ASP A 523 -3.43 -12.29 -1.17
N THR A 524 -3.20 -12.95 -0.04
CA THR A 524 -3.75 -14.27 0.25
C THR A 524 -5.27 -14.24 0.32
N VAL A 525 -5.85 -13.20 0.92
CA VAL A 525 -7.32 -13.07 1.01
C VAL A 525 -7.92 -12.84 -0.37
N ARG A 526 -7.35 -11.95 -1.19
CA ARG A 526 -7.81 -11.80 -2.60
C ARG A 526 -7.72 -13.14 -3.32
N ARG A 527 -6.57 -13.82 -3.27
CA ARG A 527 -6.44 -15.08 -3.99
C ARG A 527 -7.40 -16.16 -3.50
N GLY A 528 -7.85 -16.05 -2.24
CA GLY A 528 -8.88 -16.89 -1.65
C GLY A 528 -10.25 -16.77 -2.33
N ASN A 529 -10.65 -15.59 -2.80
CA ASN A 529 -11.91 -15.39 -3.54
C ASN A 529 -11.82 -15.72 -5.04
N GLN A 530 -10.65 -16.14 -5.52
CA GLN A 530 -10.39 -16.60 -6.89
C GLN A 530 -10.26 -18.13 -6.98
N ILE A 531 -10.59 -18.84 -5.89
CA ILE A 531 -10.63 -20.30 -5.88
C ILE A 531 -11.85 -20.78 -6.68
N ASP A 532 -11.68 -21.84 -7.48
CA ASP A 532 -12.76 -22.49 -8.21
C ASP A 532 -13.87 -22.97 -7.26
N LEU A 533 -15.13 -22.75 -7.63
CA LEU A 533 -16.29 -23.13 -6.84
C LEU A 533 -16.43 -24.66 -6.66
N ASP A 534 -15.89 -25.45 -7.60
CA ASP A 534 -15.87 -26.91 -7.53
C ASP A 534 -14.68 -27.47 -6.73
N ALA A 535 -13.84 -26.59 -6.17
CA ALA A 535 -12.69 -27.01 -5.38
C ALA A 535 -13.11 -27.73 -4.08
N ASN A 536 -12.22 -28.56 -3.54
CA ASN A 536 -12.47 -29.31 -2.31
C ASN A 536 -12.32 -28.40 -1.06
N ILE A 537 -13.38 -27.64 -0.75
CA ILE A 537 -13.44 -26.67 0.35
C ILE A 537 -13.49 -27.36 1.72
N ASN A 538 -12.82 -26.78 2.72
CA ASN A 538 -12.96 -27.21 4.12
C ASN A 538 -14.25 -26.64 4.75
N TRP A 539 -15.36 -27.36 4.59
CA TRP A 539 -16.66 -26.98 5.15
C TRP A 539 -16.77 -27.06 6.69
N ASN A 540 -15.70 -27.46 7.40
CA ASN A 540 -15.65 -27.26 8.85
C ASN A 540 -15.45 -25.78 9.23
N LEU A 541 -14.94 -24.96 8.29
CA LEU A 541 -14.71 -23.54 8.47
C LEU A 541 -16.00 -22.72 8.35
N GLY A 542 -17.08 -23.24 7.77
CA GLY A 542 -18.27 -22.42 7.52
C GLY A 542 -19.35 -23.18 6.79
N LYS A 543 -20.56 -22.62 6.82
CA LYS A 543 -21.70 -23.15 6.04
C LYS A 543 -21.84 -22.51 4.66
N THR A 544 -21.19 -21.36 4.47
CA THR A 544 -21.18 -20.61 3.21
C THR A 544 -19.74 -20.32 2.79
N LEU A 545 -19.55 -19.94 1.53
CA LEU A 545 -18.23 -19.59 0.99
C LEU A 545 -17.61 -18.40 1.76
N PRO A 546 -18.34 -17.29 2.03
CA PRO A 546 -17.82 -16.20 2.88
C PRO A 546 -17.42 -16.65 4.28
N GLU A 547 -18.22 -17.49 4.96
CA GLU A 547 -17.83 -18.00 6.28
C GLU A 547 -16.55 -18.82 6.22
N ALA A 548 -16.43 -19.71 5.23
CA ALA A 548 -15.25 -20.56 5.06
C ALA A 548 -14.00 -19.73 4.77
N LEU A 549 -14.10 -18.73 3.90
CA LEU A 549 -13.02 -17.81 3.55
C LEU A 549 -12.56 -16.99 4.75
N ASN A 550 -13.49 -16.31 5.42
CA ASN A 550 -13.21 -15.48 6.59
C ASN A 550 -12.56 -16.29 7.72
N ARG A 551 -13.08 -17.49 8.02
CA ARG A 551 -12.49 -18.35 9.06
C ARG A 551 -11.21 -19.04 8.65
N ALA A 552 -10.89 -19.12 7.35
CA ALA A 552 -9.59 -19.61 6.88
C ALA A 552 -8.47 -18.61 7.16
N TYR A 553 -8.72 -17.32 6.88
CA TYR A 553 -7.72 -16.25 6.99
C TYR A 553 -7.71 -15.54 8.34
N ASN A 554 -8.81 -15.59 9.11
CA ASN A 554 -8.90 -15.18 10.52
C ASN A 554 -9.06 -16.40 11.46
N ASN A 555 -8.24 -17.43 11.24
CA ASN A 555 -8.36 -18.70 11.95
C ASN A 555 -7.71 -18.65 13.34
N SER A 556 -8.46 -18.91 14.40
CA SER A 556 -7.95 -18.84 15.78
C SER A 556 -6.83 -19.85 16.08
N ALA A 557 -6.86 -21.07 15.53
CA ALA A 557 -5.78 -22.05 15.70
C ALA A 557 -4.52 -21.65 14.93
N THR A 558 -4.65 -21.12 13.71
CA THR A 558 -3.53 -20.59 12.93
C THR A 558 -2.90 -19.39 13.64
N LEU A 559 -3.70 -18.44 14.12
CA LEU A 559 -3.20 -17.28 14.86
C LEU A 559 -2.50 -17.69 16.16
N LEU A 560 -3.03 -18.70 16.87
CA LEU A 560 -2.41 -19.28 18.06
C LEU A 560 -1.05 -19.88 17.76
N TRP A 561 -0.93 -20.62 16.66
CA TRP A 561 0.35 -21.17 16.21
C TRP A 561 1.34 -20.06 15.83
N VAL A 562 0.92 -19.11 14.99
CA VAL A 562 1.78 -18.05 14.46
C VAL A 562 2.27 -17.10 15.57
N HIS A 563 1.36 -16.52 16.35
CA HIS A 563 1.73 -15.58 17.42
C HIS A 563 2.26 -16.32 18.66
N GLY A 564 1.64 -17.42 19.06
CA GLY A 564 1.96 -18.11 20.30
C GLY A 564 3.17 -19.05 20.25
N PHE A 565 3.63 -19.44 19.06
CA PHE A 565 4.60 -20.53 18.94
C PHE A 565 5.64 -20.36 17.82
N SER A 566 5.31 -19.79 16.67
CA SER A 566 6.21 -19.76 15.49
C SER A 566 7.32 -18.71 15.59
N PRO A 567 8.51 -18.96 14.99
CA PRO A 567 9.53 -17.94 14.71
C PRO A 567 9.03 -16.81 13.80
N GLY A 568 9.82 -15.75 13.70
CA GLY A 568 9.57 -14.63 12.78
C GLY A 568 8.60 -13.57 13.30
N LEU A 569 8.11 -12.75 12.38
CA LEU A 569 7.22 -11.61 12.64
C LEU A 569 5.83 -11.88 12.08
N PRO A 570 4.84 -12.18 12.93
CA PRO A 570 3.45 -12.28 12.51
C PRO A 570 2.95 -10.98 11.86
N MET A 571 2.32 -11.09 10.70
CA MET A 571 1.56 -10.04 10.06
C MET A 571 0.10 -10.44 9.94
N ASP A 572 -0.78 -9.58 10.46
CA ASP A 572 -2.22 -9.69 10.30
C ASP A 572 -2.71 -8.59 9.34
N PHE A 573 -3.87 -8.79 8.71
CA PHE A 573 -4.51 -7.78 7.88
C PHE A 573 -5.84 -7.33 8.50
N LEU A 574 -6.08 -6.02 8.51
CA LEU A 574 -7.23 -5.44 9.22
C LEU A 574 -8.57 -5.96 8.70
N ASN A 575 -8.78 -5.97 7.37
CA ASN A 575 -10.02 -6.47 6.77
C ASN A 575 -10.26 -7.95 7.11
N ALA A 576 -9.21 -8.78 7.09
CA ALA A 576 -9.30 -10.18 7.50
C ALA A 576 -9.67 -10.30 8.99
N SER A 577 -9.04 -9.50 9.85
CA SER A 577 -9.27 -9.51 11.31
C SER A 577 -10.70 -9.10 11.68
N LEU A 578 -11.33 -8.25 10.87
CA LEU A 578 -12.72 -7.81 11.02
C LEU A 578 -13.71 -8.62 10.17
N GLU A 579 -13.23 -9.62 9.41
CA GLU A 579 -14.05 -10.50 8.55
C GLU A 579 -14.89 -9.72 7.52
N THR A 580 -14.28 -8.67 6.96
CA THR A 580 -14.91 -7.79 5.97
C THR A 580 -14.50 -8.23 4.57
N PRO A 581 -15.37 -8.04 3.56
CA PRO A 581 -15.04 -8.30 2.17
C PRO A 581 -13.72 -7.67 1.73
N TRP A 582 -13.03 -8.33 0.81
CA TRP A 582 -11.76 -7.84 0.29
C TRP A 582 -11.53 -8.24 -1.17
N GLY A 583 -11.05 -7.30 -1.99
CA GLY A 583 -10.71 -7.50 -3.41
C GLY A 583 -9.88 -6.35 -3.96
N PHE A 584 -9.32 -6.48 -5.18
CA PHE A 584 -8.54 -5.41 -5.80
C PHE A 584 -9.38 -4.60 -6.77
N PHE A 585 -10.03 -3.59 -6.23
CA PHE A 585 -10.87 -2.68 -6.98
C PHE A 585 -10.13 -1.39 -7.30
N ARG A 586 -10.27 -0.94 -8.56
CA ARG A 586 -9.68 0.31 -9.03
C ARG A 586 -10.60 1.00 -10.04
N ASN A 587 -10.71 2.32 -9.92
CA ASN A 587 -11.60 3.15 -10.75
C ASN A 587 -10.84 3.94 -11.84
N THR A 588 -9.66 3.46 -12.23
CA THR A 588 -8.74 4.15 -13.15
C THR A 588 -8.75 3.58 -14.57
N ASP A 589 -9.28 2.37 -14.78
CA ASP A 589 -9.23 1.67 -16.05
C ASP A 589 -10.36 2.07 -17.01
N ASP A 590 -10.10 3.03 -17.90
CA ASP A 590 -11.04 3.32 -18.99
C ASP A 590 -11.05 2.22 -20.07
N ARG A 591 -9.87 1.74 -20.45
CA ARG A 591 -9.70 0.80 -21.56
C ARG A 591 -10.00 -0.65 -21.18
N TYR A 592 -9.53 -1.08 -20.01
CA TYR A 592 -9.59 -2.48 -19.59
C TYR A 592 -10.61 -2.76 -18.48
N GLY A 593 -11.36 -1.76 -18.02
CA GLY A 593 -12.24 -1.90 -16.84
C GLY A 593 -13.21 -3.07 -16.94
N VAL A 594 -13.85 -3.25 -18.10
CA VAL A 594 -14.81 -4.35 -18.34
C VAL A 594 -14.13 -5.73 -18.27
N LYS A 595 -12.89 -5.83 -18.80
CA LYS A 595 -12.08 -7.05 -18.68
C LYS A 595 -11.75 -7.34 -17.21
N VAL A 596 -11.30 -6.35 -16.46
CA VAL A 596 -10.95 -6.56 -15.04
C VAL A 596 -12.18 -7.01 -14.24
N VAL A 597 -13.37 -6.44 -14.49
CA VAL A 597 -14.61 -6.95 -13.87
C VAL A 597 -14.86 -8.42 -14.19
N SER A 598 -14.62 -8.86 -15.44
CA SER A 598 -14.81 -10.25 -15.81
C SER A 598 -13.86 -11.21 -15.09
N GLU A 599 -12.67 -10.74 -14.70
CA GLU A 599 -11.68 -11.50 -13.94
C GLU A 599 -11.98 -11.52 -12.42
N GLU A 600 -12.63 -10.47 -11.90
CA GLU A 600 -12.95 -10.33 -10.46
C GLU A 600 -14.37 -10.81 -10.09
N VAL A 601 -15.16 -11.36 -11.04
CA VAL A 601 -16.55 -11.80 -10.78
C VAL A 601 -16.68 -12.82 -9.63
N GLY A 602 -15.64 -13.62 -9.37
CA GLY A 602 -15.59 -14.58 -8.27
C GLY A 602 -15.78 -13.94 -6.89
N PHE A 603 -15.46 -12.65 -6.76
CA PHE A 603 -15.71 -11.86 -5.56
C PHE A 603 -17.17 -11.93 -5.09
N LEU A 604 -18.13 -11.86 -6.02
CA LEU A 604 -19.55 -11.91 -5.68
C LEU A 604 -19.96 -13.25 -5.08
N ASP A 605 -19.30 -14.35 -5.45
CA ASP A 605 -19.58 -15.69 -4.94
C ASP A 605 -18.93 -15.95 -3.58
N TRP A 606 -17.71 -15.44 -3.39
CA TRP A 606 -16.90 -15.72 -2.21
C TRP A 606 -17.05 -14.72 -1.06
N GLU A 607 -17.47 -13.49 -1.32
CA GLU A 607 -17.47 -12.41 -0.31
C GLU A 607 -18.87 -11.85 -0.02
N ILE A 608 -19.83 -12.00 -0.94
CA ILE A 608 -21.13 -11.31 -0.86
C ILE A 608 -22.28 -12.29 -0.64
N GLU A 609 -22.97 -12.13 0.49
CA GLU A 609 -24.23 -12.82 0.81
C GLU A 609 -25.45 -11.98 0.39
N PRO A 610 -26.62 -12.61 0.12
CA PRO A 610 -27.86 -11.89 -0.17
C PRO A 610 -28.29 -10.89 0.92
N GLU A 611 -28.02 -11.19 2.19
CA GLU A 611 -28.28 -10.30 3.32
C GLU A 611 -27.43 -9.03 3.26
N LEU A 612 -26.15 -9.17 2.91
CA LEU A 612 -25.23 -8.05 2.77
C LEU A 612 -25.61 -7.21 1.55
N TYR A 613 -25.89 -7.85 0.41
CA TYR A 613 -26.32 -7.15 -0.80
C TYR A 613 -27.57 -6.31 -0.57
N ARG A 614 -28.50 -6.74 0.31
CA ARG A 614 -29.72 -5.97 0.63
C ARG A 614 -29.47 -4.72 1.48
N GLN A 615 -28.30 -4.56 2.09
CA GLN A 615 -28.01 -3.39 2.90
C GLN A 615 -28.04 -2.11 2.04
N PRO A 616 -28.53 -0.96 2.57
CA PRO A 616 -28.63 0.27 1.79
C PRO A 616 -27.30 0.81 1.27
N HIS A 617 -26.21 0.60 2.01
CA HIS A 617 -24.87 1.05 1.61
C HIS A 617 -24.24 0.14 0.55
N ALA A 618 -24.58 -1.14 0.51
CA ALA A 618 -23.96 -2.09 -0.40
C ALA A 618 -24.44 -1.88 -1.84
N PHE A 619 -23.51 -1.86 -2.81
CA PHE A 619 -23.80 -1.86 -4.24
C PHE A 619 -24.80 -0.80 -4.72
N HIS A 620 -24.73 0.42 -4.15
CA HIS A 620 -25.67 1.49 -4.44
C HIS A 620 -25.70 1.85 -5.94
N GLN A 621 -24.52 1.93 -6.59
CA GLN A 621 -24.44 2.34 -7.98
C GLN A 621 -25.03 1.27 -8.90
N LEU A 622 -24.67 0.00 -8.69
CA LEU A 622 -25.25 -1.10 -9.45
C LEU A 622 -26.77 -1.23 -9.23
N LYS A 623 -27.26 -1.04 -8.01
CA LYS A 623 -28.71 -0.98 -7.74
C LYS A 623 -29.40 0.15 -8.50
N SER A 624 -28.74 1.31 -8.65
CA SER A 624 -29.27 2.42 -9.44
C SER A 624 -29.36 2.11 -10.94
N LEU A 625 -28.56 1.17 -11.44
CA LEU A 625 -28.66 0.62 -12.80
C LEU A 625 -29.76 -0.44 -12.94
N GLY A 626 -30.38 -0.86 -11.83
CA GLY A 626 -31.52 -1.78 -11.79
C GLY A 626 -31.19 -3.21 -11.34
N PHE A 627 -29.97 -3.49 -10.86
CA PHE A 627 -29.62 -4.76 -10.23
C PHE A 627 -30.19 -4.79 -8.80
N GLU A 628 -31.42 -5.26 -8.63
CA GLU A 628 -32.12 -5.25 -7.33
C GLU A 628 -31.76 -6.47 -6.46
N SER A 629 -31.32 -7.57 -7.08
CA SER A 629 -30.87 -8.78 -6.39
C SER A 629 -29.41 -9.15 -6.73
N LEU A 630 -28.76 -9.85 -5.79
CA LEU A 630 -27.42 -10.38 -5.98
C LEU A 630 -27.36 -11.39 -7.14
N GLU A 631 -28.42 -12.19 -7.31
CA GLU A 631 -28.54 -13.19 -8.38
C GLU A 631 -28.51 -12.51 -9.76
N GLN A 632 -29.31 -11.44 -9.96
CA GLN A 632 -29.29 -10.66 -11.20
C GLN A 632 -27.89 -10.13 -11.54
N LEU A 633 -27.16 -9.64 -10.54
CA LEU A 633 -25.80 -9.13 -10.74
C LEU A 633 -24.82 -10.26 -11.10
N LYS A 634 -24.91 -11.40 -10.40
CA LYS A 634 -24.05 -12.56 -10.64
C LYS A 634 -24.27 -13.13 -12.04
N ASP A 635 -25.53 -13.31 -12.44
CA ASP A 635 -25.86 -13.90 -13.73
C ASP A 635 -25.37 -13.01 -14.87
N PHE A 636 -25.59 -11.70 -14.78
CA PHE A 636 -25.06 -10.77 -15.77
C PHE A 636 -23.53 -10.75 -15.81
N ALA A 637 -22.86 -10.69 -14.65
CA ALA A 637 -21.40 -10.65 -14.61
C ALA A 637 -20.77 -11.95 -15.16
N LYS A 638 -21.40 -13.11 -14.93
CA LYS A 638 -20.96 -14.40 -15.50
C LYS A 638 -21.17 -14.45 -17.01
N ALA A 639 -22.33 -14.03 -17.50
CA ALA A 639 -22.61 -13.96 -18.93
C ALA A 639 -21.70 -12.97 -19.66
N LEU A 640 -21.40 -11.81 -19.03
CA LEU A 640 -20.44 -10.84 -19.54
C LEU A 640 -19.03 -11.45 -19.62
N ARG A 641 -18.60 -12.21 -18.63
CA ARG A 641 -17.31 -12.93 -18.67
C ARG A 641 -17.24 -13.91 -19.83
N GLU A 642 -18.29 -14.68 -20.08
CA GLU A 642 -18.35 -15.59 -21.25
C GLU A 642 -18.23 -14.81 -22.56
N ALA A 643 -18.97 -13.71 -22.71
CA ALA A 643 -18.87 -12.85 -23.90
C ALA A 643 -17.48 -12.24 -24.09
N MET A 644 -16.82 -11.80 -23.01
CA MET A 644 -15.45 -11.29 -23.07
C MET A 644 -14.46 -12.36 -23.54
N VAL A 645 -14.61 -13.61 -23.09
CA VAL A 645 -13.73 -14.72 -23.49
C VAL A 645 -13.95 -15.10 -24.96
N GLU A 646 -15.21 -15.20 -25.41
CA GLU A 646 -15.54 -15.58 -26.79
C GLU A 646 -15.08 -14.55 -27.84
N THR A 647 -14.99 -13.28 -27.46
CA THR A 647 -14.59 -12.16 -28.34
C THR A 647 -13.10 -11.81 -28.26
N ASP A 648 -12.28 -12.64 -27.59
CA ASP A 648 -10.88 -12.33 -27.28
C ASP A 648 -10.71 -10.91 -26.67
N TYR A 649 -11.64 -10.56 -25.78
CA TYR A 649 -11.70 -9.30 -25.04
C TYR A 649 -11.89 -8.03 -25.91
N ASN A 650 -12.45 -8.16 -27.12
CA ASN A 650 -12.82 -7.02 -27.96
C ASN A 650 -14.13 -6.38 -27.48
N LEU A 651 -14.04 -5.18 -26.89
CA LEU A 651 -15.17 -4.53 -26.23
C LEU A 651 -16.30 -4.12 -27.19
N GLU A 652 -15.95 -3.71 -28.42
CA GLU A 652 -16.93 -3.39 -29.46
C GLU A 652 -17.72 -4.63 -29.90
N GLU A 653 -17.06 -5.78 -30.02
CA GLU A 653 -17.71 -7.06 -30.33
C GLU A 653 -18.59 -7.53 -29.18
N VAL A 654 -18.13 -7.38 -27.93
CA VAL A 654 -18.95 -7.70 -26.73
C VAL A 654 -20.21 -6.86 -26.69
N ALA A 655 -20.12 -5.57 -26.98
CA ALA A 655 -21.30 -4.70 -27.05
C ALA A 655 -22.28 -5.16 -28.14
N GLN A 656 -21.79 -5.58 -29.30
CA GLN A 656 -22.62 -6.11 -30.38
C GLN A 656 -23.33 -7.41 -29.98
N ILE A 657 -22.62 -8.37 -29.37
CA ILE A 657 -23.20 -9.62 -28.86
C ILE A 657 -24.24 -9.32 -27.77
N CYS A 658 -23.94 -8.42 -26.84
CA CYS A 658 -24.89 -8.02 -25.80
C CYS A 658 -26.17 -7.43 -26.38
N GLN A 659 -26.06 -6.53 -27.37
CA GLN A 659 -27.23 -5.96 -28.06
C GLN A 659 -28.02 -7.03 -28.82
N HIS A 660 -27.31 -7.94 -29.48
CA HIS A 660 -27.91 -9.03 -30.24
C HIS A 660 -28.69 -9.99 -29.34
N CYS A 661 -28.10 -10.39 -28.23
CA CYS A 661 -28.66 -11.37 -27.31
C CYS A 661 -29.67 -10.79 -26.31
N LEU A 662 -29.59 -9.50 -25.92
CA LEU A 662 -30.44 -8.89 -24.86
C LEU A 662 -31.43 -7.81 -25.34
N GLY A 663 -31.36 -7.37 -26.61
CA GLY A 663 -32.06 -6.18 -27.09
C GLY A 663 -33.56 -6.36 -27.42
N GLU A 664 -34.29 -5.23 -27.49
CA GLU A 664 -35.68 -5.14 -28.01
C GLU A 664 -35.72 -5.48 -29.51
N GLY A 665 -35.62 -6.77 -29.84
CA GLY A 665 -35.47 -7.29 -31.20
C GLY A 665 -34.83 -8.67 -31.32
N ALA A 666 -34.44 -9.31 -30.20
CA ALA A 666 -33.85 -10.65 -30.13
C ALA A 666 -34.78 -11.80 -30.62
N ASP A 667 -35.96 -11.49 -31.19
CA ASP A 667 -36.91 -12.48 -31.68
C ASP A 667 -36.39 -13.20 -32.94
N GLY A 668 -35.73 -14.34 -32.73
CA GLY A 668 -35.57 -15.40 -33.74
C GLY A 668 -34.16 -15.61 -34.30
N MET A 669 -33.11 -15.05 -33.71
CA MET A 669 -31.71 -15.36 -34.03
C MET A 669 -31.04 -16.13 -32.88
N VAL A 670 -30.11 -17.02 -33.20
CA VAL A 670 -29.40 -17.86 -32.22
C VAL A 670 -28.33 -17.01 -31.54
N CYS A 671 -28.42 -16.82 -30.23
CA CYS A 671 -27.40 -16.10 -29.46
C CYS A 671 -26.10 -16.91 -29.40
N GLU A 672 -24.96 -16.24 -29.61
CA GLU A 672 -23.62 -16.86 -29.55
C GLU A 672 -23.20 -17.25 -28.13
N VAL A 673 -23.77 -16.58 -27.12
CA VAL A 673 -23.49 -16.80 -25.68
C VAL A 673 -24.79 -17.18 -24.97
N PRO A 674 -25.12 -18.47 -24.82
CA PRO A 674 -26.40 -18.91 -24.26
C PRO A 674 -26.76 -18.28 -22.90
N ALA A 675 -25.76 -18.03 -22.04
CA ALA A 675 -25.96 -17.37 -20.76
C ALA A 675 -26.55 -15.95 -20.89
N LEU A 676 -26.30 -15.22 -21.98
CA LEU A 676 -26.95 -13.93 -22.25
C LEU A 676 -28.40 -14.11 -22.68
N GLU A 677 -28.73 -15.16 -23.44
CA GLU A 677 -30.11 -15.44 -23.84
C GLU A 677 -30.98 -15.81 -22.62
N GLU A 678 -30.43 -16.57 -21.66
CA GLU A 678 -31.11 -16.96 -20.43
C GLU A 678 -31.53 -15.76 -19.55
N LEU A 679 -30.85 -14.62 -19.71
CA LEU A 679 -31.16 -13.38 -19.03
C LEU A 679 -32.41 -12.67 -19.61
N ASN A 680 -32.88 -13.00 -20.82
CA ASN A 680 -34.07 -12.39 -21.46
C ASN A 680 -35.38 -12.74 -20.75
N GLN A 681 -35.55 -12.21 -19.55
CA GLN A 681 -36.74 -12.34 -18.72
C GLN A 681 -37.33 -10.96 -18.41
N PRO A 682 -38.64 -10.84 -18.13
CA PRO A 682 -39.27 -9.56 -17.80
C PRO A 682 -38.68 -8.85 -16.56
N SER A 683 -37.91 -9.58 -15.75
CA SER A 683 -37.21 -9.12 -14.55
C SER A 683 -35.80 -8.55 -14.82
N LEU A 684 -35.36 -8.46 -16.08
CA LEU A 684 -34.05 -7.92 -16.45
C LEU A 684 -33.96 -6.40 -16.11
N PRO A 685 -32.83 -5.93 -15.55
CA PRO A 685 -32.56 -4.49 -15.46
C PRO A 685 -32.71 -3.79 -16.81
N ARG A 686 -33.52 -2.72 -16.88
CA ARG A 686 -33.75 -1.94 -18.13
C ARG A 686 -32.45 -1.43 -18.76
N PHE A 687 -31.43 -1.21 -17.93
CA PHE A 687 -30.09 -0.85 -18.36
C PHE A 687 -29.50 -1.81 -19.42
N LEU A 688 -29.79 -3.10 -19.30
CA LEU A 688 -29.24 -4.15 -20.15
C LEU A 688 -29.85 -4.20 -21.57
N ALA A 689 -31.05 -3.65 -21.76
CA ALA A 689 -31.75 -3.67 -23.06
C ALA A 689 -31.07 -2.85 -24.17
N THR A 690 -30.10 -2.01 -23.81
CA THR A 690 -29.47 -1.03 -24.73
C THR A 690 -27.98 -0.92 -24.48
N LEU A 691 -27.32 -2.02 -24.10
CA LEU A 691 -25.88 -2.04 -23.80
C LEU A 691 -25.05 -1.55 -25.00
N ASP A 692 -24.12 -0.66 -24.75
CA ASP A 692 -23.11 -0.20 -25.68
C ASP A 692 -21.78 -0.08 -24.93
N VAL A 693 -20.69 0.27 -25.63
CA VAL A 693 -19.37 0.43 -25.00
C VAL A 693 -19.41 1.42 -23.81
N PRO A 694 -20.01 2.63 -23.92
CA PRO A 694 -20.16 3.52 -22.78
C PRO A 694 -20.89 2.93 -21.57
N LYS A 695 -21.98 2.19 -21.78
CA LYS A 695 -22.71 1.53 -20.67
C LYS A 695 -21.93 0.38 -20.07
N LEU A 696 -21.22 -0.42 -20.86
CA LEU A 696 -20.34 -1.45 -20.31
C LEU A 696 -19.24 -0.83 -19.44
N LYS A 697 -18.65 0.28 -19.87
CA LYS A 697 -17.72 1.07 -19.05
C LYS A 697 -18.38 1.64 -17.78
N GLN A 698 -19.62 2.15 -17.88
CA GLN A 698 -20.38 2.62 -16.73
C GLN A 698 -20.66 1.51 -15.71
N PHE A 699 -21.04 0.32 -16.17
CA PHE A 699 -21.21 -0.86 -15.32
C PHE A 699 -19.89 -1.25 -14.65
N ALA A 700 -18.79 -1.27 -15.40
CA ALA A 700 -17.50 -1.61 -14.86
C ALA A 700 -17.03 -0.63 -13.78
N MET A 701 -17.20 0.66 -14.01
CA MET A 701 -16.92 1.70 -13.03
C MET A 701 -17.75 1.51 -11.75
N ALA A 702 -19.06 1.32 -11.90
CA ALA A 702 -19.97 1.09 -10.78
C ALA A 702 -19.59 -0.17 -9.97
N PHE A 703 -19.21 -1.26 -10.65
CA PHE A 703 -18.75 -2.49 -10.00
C PHE A 703 -17.47 -2.27 -9.19
N MET A 704 -16.48 -1.57 -9.76
CA MET A 704 -15.22 -1.30 -9.05
C MET A 704 -15.45 -0.41 -7.83
N GLU A 705 -16.22 0.67 -7.98
CA GLU A 705 -16.45 1.61 -6.90
C GLU A 705 -17.32 1.02 -5.78
N ASP A 706 -18.38 0.29 -6.12
CA ASP A 706 -19.21 -0.41 -5.13
C ASP A 706 -18.44 -1.56 -4.46
N GLY A 707 -17.61 -2.28 -5.20
CA GLY A 707 -16.72 -3.32 -4.68
C GLY A 707 -15.66 -2.77 -3.72
N HIS A 708 -15.10 -1.60 -4.01
CA HIS A 708 -14.21 -0.91 -3.09
C HIS A 708 -14.94 -0.43 -1.83
N ASP A 709 -16.13 0.16 -1.97
CA ASP A 709 -16.91 0.70 -0.84
C ASP A 709 -17.31 -0.40 0.16
N ILE A 710 -17.75 -1.57 -0.33
CA ILE A 710 -18.12 -2.69 0.52
C ILE A 710 -16.92 -3.26 1.30
N CYS A 711 -15.68 -3.00 0.87
CA CYS A 711 -14.47 -3.36 1.63
C CYS A 711 -14.21 -2.42 2.82
N ASN A 712 -14.95 -1.32 2.99
CA ASN A 712 -14.75 -0.38 4.09
C ASN A 712 -15.14 -1.00 5.44
N VAL A 713 -14.16 -1.15 6.33
CA VAL A 713 -14.34 -1.84 7.61
C VAL A 713 -15.31 -1.14 8.55
N ALA A 714 -15.55 0.16 8.36
CA ALA A 714 -16.46 0.93 9.20
C ALA A 714 -17.92 0.45 9.10
N HIS A 715 -18.33 -0.19 7.99
CA HIS A 715 -19.66 -0.79 7.86
C HIS A 715 -19.88 -1.99 8.80
N TYR A 716 -18.80 -2.54 9.36
CA TYR A 716 -18.81 -3.81 10.08
C TYR A 716 -18.39 -3.68 11.56
N PHE A 717 -18.11 -2.47 12.05
CA PHE A 717 -17.67 -2.28 13.44
C PHE A 717 -18.63 -2.87 14.48
N ASP A 718 -19.93 -2.75 14.28
CA ASP A 718 -20.95 -3.28 15.18
C ASP A 718 -21.14 -4.81 15.05
N GLN A 719 -20.57 -5.41 14.01
CA GLN A 719 -20.63 -6.85 13.72
C GLN A 719 -19.35 -7.59 14.13
N ALA A 720 -18.31 -6.86 14.55
CA ALA A 720 -17.02 -7.43 14.92
C ALA A 720 -17.18 -8.47 16.05
N ASN A 721 -16.62 -9.66 15.84
CA ASN A 721 -16.76 -10.78 16.76
C ASN A 721 -15.95 -10.53 18.07
N PRO A 722 -16.60 -10.44 19.25
CA PRO A 722 -15.91 -10.15 20.50
C PRO A 722 -14.91 -11.24 20.88
N ASP A 723 -15.27 -12.51 20.74
CA ASP A 723 -14.42 -13.63 21.16
C ASP A 723 -13.11 -13.65 20.36
N ARG A 724 -13.18 -13.42 19.04
CA ARG A 724 -11.99 -13.36 18.17
C ARG A 724 -11.18 -12.08 18.38
N GLY A 725 -11.84 -10.94 18.47
CA GLY A 725 -11.18 -9.64 18.66
C GLY A 725 -10.34 -9.61 19.93
N TYR A 726 -10.92 -10.02 21.06
CA TYR A 726 -10.21 -10.06 22.34
C TYR A 726 -9.17 -11.18 22.41
N PHE A 727 -9.44 -12.34 21.80
CA PHE A 727 -8.46 -13.42 21.68
C PHE A 727 -7.21 -12.97 20.90
N GLY A 728 -7.38 -12.30 19.76
CA GLY A 728 -6.27 -11.76 18.98
C GLY A 728 -5.44 -10.77 19.78
N MET A 729 -6.09 -9.87 20.52
CA MET A 729 -5.40 -8.92 21.40
C MET A 729 -4.59 -9.64 22.49
N ALA A 730 -5.16 -10.66 23.12
CA ALA A 730 -4.48 -11.47 24.13
C ALA A 730 -3.28 -12.25 23.54
N LEU A 731 -3.39 -12.79 22.33
CA LEU A 731 -2.27 -13.44 21.63
C LEU A 731 -1.11 -12.48 21.37
N ARG A 732 -1.40 -11.27 20.89
CA ARG A 732 -0.38 -10.25 20.66
C ARG A 732 0.31 -9.84 21.95
N GLN A 733 -0.44 -9.71 23.05
CA GLN A 733 0.13 -9.47 24.38
C GLN A 733 1.01 -10.65 24.84
N PHE A 734 0.57 -11.89 24.62
CA PHE A 734 1.34 -13.10 24.94
C PHE A 734 2.69 -13.12 24.19
N ARG A 735 2.69 -12.78 22.90
CA ARG A 735 3.90 -12.63 22.07
C ARG A 735 4.83 -11.54 22.62
N ARG A 736 4.30 -10.36 22.90
CA ARG A 736 5.10 -9.20 23.38
C ARG A 736 5.80 -9.49 24.70
N GLN A 737 5.19 -10.31 25.57
CA GLN A 737 5.83 -10.75 26.82
C GLN A 737 6.93 -11.80 26.62
N ARG A 738 7.03 -12.38 25.41
CA ARG A 738 7.90 -13.51 25.04
C ARG A 738 8.58 -13.25 23.69
N PRO A 739 9.37 -12.16 23.55
CA PRO A 739 9.99 -11.80 22.26
C PRO A 739 10.94 -12.88 21.72
N TRP A 740 11.45 -13.76 22.58
CA TRP A 740 12.26 -14.93 22.20
C TRP A 740 11.52 -15.91 21.29
N LEU A 741 10.18 -15.91 21.26
CA LEU A 741 9.41 -16.74 20.34
C LEU A 741 9.70 -16.42 18.86
N ARG A 742 10.27 -15.24 18.56
CA ARG A 742 10.74 -14.88 17.22
C ARG A 742 11.89 -15.77 16.73
N GLU A 743 12.68 -16.33 17.63
CA GLU A 743 13.85 -17.14 17.26
C GLU A 743 13.43 -18.51 16.72
N ASN A 744 14.28 -19.13 15.91
CA ASN A 744 14.06 -20.48 15.39
C ASN A 744 14.02 -21.52 16.51
N LEU A 745 13.34 -22.64 16.28
CA LEU A 745 13.41 -23.76 17.22
C LEU A 745 14.82 -24.37 17.22
N ILE A 746 15.37 -24.60 18.40
CA ILE A 746 16.72 -25.16 18.58
C ILE A 746 16.78 -26.20 19.69
N GLY A 747 17.84 -27.02 19.69
CA GLY A 747 18.20 -27.89 20.82
C GLY A 747 17.12 -28.90 21.20
N ARG A 748 16.41 -28.64 22.32
CA ARG A 748 15.39 -29.53 22.90
C ARG A 748 13.96 -29.23 22.47
N ASP A 749 13.77 -28.16 21.70
CA ASP A 749 12.46 -27.81 21.16
C ASP A 749 11.90 -28.96 20.32
N ARG A 750 10.57 -29.11 20.32
CA ARG A 750 9.85 -30.14 19.56
C ARG A 750 8.71 -29.50 18.82
N PHE A 751 8.54 -29.88 17.56
CA PHE A 751 7.37 -29.51 16.77
C PHE A 751 7.05 -30.65 15.81
N ASN A 752 5.81 -31.07 15.78
CA ASN A 752 5.36 -32.18 14.93
C ASN A 752 3.88 -32.04 14.61
N ARG A 753 3.39 -32.89 13.71
CA ARG A 753 1.97 -33.02 13.39
C ARG A 753 1.47 -34.44 13.65
N ILE A 754 0.18 -34.54 13.92
CA ILE A 754 -0.60 -35.76 13.68
C ILE A 754 -1.46 -35.46 12.45
N SER A 755 -1.40 -36.33 11.44
CA SER A 755 -2.18 -36.16 10.22
C SER A 755 -2.64 -37.50 9.69
N ASP A 756 -3.92 -37.59 9.36
CA ASP A 756 -4.58 -38.71 8.70
C ASP A 756 -5.53 -38.17 7.61
N ASP A 757 -6.30 -39.05 6.96
CA ASP A 757 -7.24 -38.65 5.88
C ASP A 757 -8.39 -37.75 6.38
N GLU A 758 -8.62 -37.70 7.70
CA GLU A 758 -9.74 -36.99 8.32
C GLU A 758 -9.31 -35.67 8.97
N ARG A 759 -8.07 -35.54 9.45
CA ARG A 759 -7.65 -34.39 10.26
C ARG A 759 -6.15 -34.07 10.22
N THR A 760 -5.82 -32.85 10.63
CA THR A 760 -4.44 -32.37 10.84
C THR A 760 -4.33 -31.59 12.15
N ILE A 761 -3.44 -32.01 13.04
CA ILE A 761 -3.14 -31.39 14.35
C ILE A 761 -1.68 -31.02 14.41
N PHE A 762 -1.36 -29.78 14.77
CA PHE A 762 -0.01 -29.34 15.11
C PHE A 762 0.17 -29.36 16.62
N TYR A 763 1.36 -29.77 17.08
CA TYR A 763 1.72 -29.69 18.49
C TYR A 763 3.21 -29.50 18.66
N GLY A 764 3.61 -28.89 19.77
CA GLY A 764 5.01 -28.64 20.05
C GLY A 764 5.30 -28.13 21.44
N TYR A 765 6.58 -28.08 21.76
CA TYR A 765 7.15 -27.63 23.02
C TYR A 765 8.38 -26.77 22.71
N ARG A 766 8.47 -25.61 23.34
CA ARG A 766 9.58 -24.66 23.20
C ARG A 766 10.12 -24.19 24.53
N ILE A 767 11.42 -23.93 24.57
CA ILE A 767 12.14 -23.38 25.71
C ILE A 767 12.81 -22.07 25.29
N GLU A 768 12.78 -21.06 26.17
CA GLU A 768 13.54 -19.83 26.00
C GLU A 768 15.04 -20.12 25.87
N PRO A 769 15.68 -19.76 24.74
CA PRO A 769 17.06 -20.18 24.43
C PRO A 769 18.12 -19.46 25.29
N HIS A 770 17.82 -18.24 25.73
CA HIS A 770 18.74 -17.34 26.42
C HIS A 770 18.13 -16.79 27.71
N ALA A 771 17.75 -17.68 28.63
CA ALA A 771 17.26 -17.27 29.94
C ALA A 771 18.30 -16.43 30.70
N ALA A 772 17.84 -15.37 31.36
CA ALA A 772 18.70 -14.53 32.18
C ALA A 772 19.33 -15.34 33.33
N ASP A 773 20.58 -15.01 33.67
CA ASP A 773 21.27 -15.63 34.81
C ASP A 773 20.37 -15.57 36.06
N HIS A 774 20.12 -16.74 36.66
CA HIS A 774 19.29 -16.96 37.85
C HIS A 774 17.76 -17.00 37.68
N SER A 775 17.21 -17.02 36.46
CA SER A 775 15.78 -17.33 36.23
C SER A 775 15.61 -18.67 35.48
N PRO A 776 14.62 -19.51 35.85
CA PRO A 776 14.29 -20.67 35.03
C PRO A 776 13.79 -20.19 33.65
N PRO A 777 14.17 -20.87 32.55
CA PRO A 777 13.72 -20.49 31.21
C PRO A 777 12.20 -20.57 31.13
N GLN A 778 11.60 -19.65 30.38
CA GLN A 778 10.20 -19.78 30.03
C GLN A 778 10.00 -20.96 29.09
N GLU A 779 8.87 -21.65 29.25
CA GLU A 779 8.52 -22.79 28.41
C GLU A 779 7.08 -22.68 27.94
N VAL A 780 6.85 -23.06 26.68
CA VAL A 780 5.55 -22.98 26.01
C VAL A 780 5.25 -24.31 25.34
N VAL A 781 4.05 -24.84 25.57
CA VAL A 781 3.50 -25.97 24.81
C VAL A 781 2.32 -25.48 24.00
N MET A 782 2.18 -25.98 22.78
CA MET A 782 1.09 -25.65 21.89
C MET A 782 0.46 -26.92 21.33
N VAL A 783 -0.86 -26.90 21.19
CA VAL A 783 -1.60 -27.81 20.30
C VAL A 783 -2.69 -27.03 19.57
N ALA A 784 -2.80 -27.26 18.27
CA ALA A 784 -3.70 -26.55 17.38
C ALA A 784 -4.30 -27.52 16.35
N HIS A 785 -5.63 -27.52 16.22
CA HIS A 785 -6.34 -28.31 15.24
C HIS A 785 -6.47 -27.51 13.95
N MET A 786 -5.72 -27.92 12.93
CA MET A 786 -5.54 -27.17 11.69
C MET A 786 -6.58 -27.51 10.62
N GLY A 787 -7.29 -28.62 10.76
CA GLY A 787 -8.38 -28.96 9.86
C GLY A 787 -8.96 -30.34 10.12
N GLY A 788 -10.26 -30.54 9.91
CA GLY A 788 -10.88 -31.87 9.84
C GLY A 788 -11.70 -32.33 11.05
N ALA A 789 -11.85 -33.64 11.21
CA ALA A 789 -12.70 -34.24 12.25
C ALA A 789 -12.10 -34.10 13.67
N PRO A 790 -12.93 -33.91 14.72
CA PRO A 790 -12.46 -33.77 16.10
C PRO A 790 -11.50 -34.87 16.57
N MET A 791 -10.61 -34.53 17.50
CA MET A 791 -9.62 -35.45 18.05
C MET A 791 -9.47 -35.28 19.57
N THR A 792 -9.38 -36.39 20.30
CA THR A 792 -8.93 -36.36 21.70
C THR A 792 -7.41 -36.16 21.75
N VAL A 793 -7.00 -35.09 22.41
CA VAL A 793 -5.60 -34.68 22.60
C VAL A 793 -5.08 -35.18 23.94
N ASN A 794 -3.85 -35.68 23.97
CA ASN A 794 -3.14 -36.05 25.20
C ASN A 794 -1.66 -35.60 25.12
N LEU A 795 -1.41 -34.36 25.53
CA LEU A 795 -0.07 -33.74 25.45
C LEU A 795 0.94 -34.35 26.43
N GLY A 796 0.47 -34.83 27.58
CA GLY A 796 1.29 -35.52 28.57
C GLY A 796 2.00 -36.72 27.93
N ASP A 797 1.27 -37.54 27.19
CA ASP A 797 1.83 -38.70 26.51
C ASP A 797 2.61 -38.31 25.23
N TRP A 798 2.11 -37.37 24.42
CA TRP A 798 2.77 -37.02 23.15
C TRP A 798 4.13 -36.34 23.34
N LEU A 799 4.23 -35.49 24.36
CA LEU A 799 5.43 -34.69 24.64
C LEU A 799 6.20 -35.19 25.87
N GLN A 800 5.68 -36.21 26.57
CA GLN A 800 6.26 -36.78 27.80
C GLN A 800 6.37 -35.73 28.92
N LEU A 801 5.26 -35.04 29.18
CA LEU A 801 5.16 -33.92 30.13
C LEU A 801 4.51 -34.35 31.44
N ASP A 802 5.01 -33.84 32.56
CA ASP A 802 4.27 -33.87 33.83
C ASP A 802 3.24 -32.73 33.83
N MET A 803 1.98 -33.06 33.53
CA MET A 803 0.89 -32.09 33.42
C MET A 803 0.65 -31.28 34.71
N ALA A 804 1.13 -31.73 35.88
CA ALA A 804 1.06 -30.94 37.11
C ALA A 804 1.91 -29.66 37.06
N SER A 805 2.91 -29.61 36.17
CA SER A 805 3.80 -28.45 35.97
C SER A 805 3.26 -27.44 34.95
N TRP A 806 2.11 -27.70 34.34
CA TRP A 806 1.57 -26.89 33.24
C TRP A 806 0.22 -26.29 33.58
N ARG A 807 -0.03 -25.07 33.07
CA ARG A 807 -1.33 -24.41 33.14
C ARG A 807 -1.71 -23.84 31.79
N VAL A 808 -3.00 -23.62 31.57
CA VAL A 808 -3.51 -22.90 30.40
C VAL A 808 -2.95 -21.47 30.41
N GLY A 809 -2.25 -21.11 29.35
CA GLY A 809 -1.88 -19.73 29.05
C GLY A 809 -3.00 -19.04 28.27
N LEU A 810 -3.42 -19.64 27.15
CA LEU A 810 -4.51 -19.15 26.30
C LEU A 810 -5.25 -20.32 25.64
N THR A 811 -6.56 -20.20 25.48
CA THR A 811 -7.37 -21.07 24.62
C THR A 811 -7.99 -20.26 23.50
N THR A 812 -8.17 -20.88 22.33
CA THR A 812 -8.99 -20.31 21.26
C THR A 812 -10.46 -20.20 21.69
N PRO A 813 -11.24 -19.29 21.08
CA PRO A 813 -12.69 -19.21 21.29
C PRO A 813 -13.41 -20.56 21.22
N GLY A 814 -14.37 -20.77 22.12
CA GLY A 814 -15.18 -21.99 22.19
C GLY A 814 -14.50 -23.22 22.82
N LEU A 815 -13.21 -23.14 23.18
CA LEU A 815 -12.52 -24.19 23.93
C LEU A 815 -12.44 -23.82 25.42
N ASN A 816 -13.21 -24.55 26.23
CA ASN A 816 -13.21 -24.40 27.69
C ASN A 816 -12.48 -25.56 28.33
N LEU A 817 -11.27 -25.31 28.83
CA LEU A 817 -10.53 -26.25 29.65
C LEU A 817 -10.61 -25.80 31.11
N GLY A 818 -10.79 -26.75 32.01
CA GLY A 818 -10.77 -26.45 33.44
C GLY A 818 -9.35 -26.06 33.91
N SER A 819 -9.26 -25.65 35.18
CA SER A 819 -8.00 -25.18 35.77
C SER A 819 -7.20 -26.28 36.47
N GLN A 820 -7.73 -27.50 36.54
CA GLN A 820 -7.06 -28.61 37.21
C GLN A 820 -6.10 -29.33 36.26
N PRO A 821 -4.97 -29.86 36.73
CA PRO A 821 -4.05 -30.64 35.90
C PRO A 821 -4.71 -31.83 35.18
N ASP A 822 -5.74 -32.43 35.78
CA ASP A 822 -6.50 -33.53 35.19
C ASP A 822 -7.28 -33.10 33.95
N ASP A 823 -7.72 -31.83 33.87
CA ASP A 823 -8.43 -31.27 32.71
C ASP A 823 -7.52 -31.17 31.47
N LEU A 824 -6.19 -31.17 31.68
CA LEU A 824 -5.19 -31.09 30.61
C LEU A 824 -4.65 -32.46 30.16
N ARG A 825 -5.01 -33.54 30.87
CA ARG A 825 -4.55 -34.90 30.53
C ARG A 825 -5.18 -35.43 29.25
N ALA A 826 -6.48 -35.21 29.07
CA ALA A 826 -7.20 -35.61 27.88
C ALA A 826 -8.40 -34.68 27.63
N PHE A 827 -8.49 -34.09 26.44
CA PHE A 827 -9.61 -33.24 26.04
C PHE A 827 -9.88 -33.34 24.54
N GLU A 828 -11.12 -33.07 24.11
CA GLU A 828 -11.46 -33.03 22.69
C GLU A 828 -11.07 -31.66 22.10
N LEU A 829 -10.44 -31.69 20.93
CA LEU A 829 -10.12 -30.52 20.13
C LEU A 829 -10.82 -30.63 18.77
N ARG A 830 -11.42 -29.54 18.29
CA ARG A 830 -12.12 -29.45 17.01
C ARG A 830 -11.42 -28.47 16.08
N ASP A 831 -11.77 -28.49 14.79
CA ASP A 831 -11.23 -27.56 13.79
C ASP A 831 -11.24 -26.11 14.29
N SER A 832 -10.14 -25.40 14.03
CA SER A 832 -9.88 -24.02 14.46
C SER A 832 -9.72 -23.80 15.97
N GLN A 833 -9.68 -24.87 16.76
CA GLN A 833 -9.38 -24.79 18.19
C GLN A 833 -7.92 -25.09 18.52
N GLY A 834 -7.42 -24.50 19.60
CA GLY A 834 -6.07 -24.75 20.11
C GLY A 834 -5.88 -24.22 21.54
N VAL A 835 -4.79 -24.63 22.15
CA VAL A 835 -4.38 -24.18 23.48
C VAL A 835 -2.87 -23.96 23.54
N LEU A 836 -2.47 -22.88 24.21
CA LEU A 836 -1.11 -22.63 24.68
C LEU A 836 -1.05 -22.95 26.17
N LEU A 837 -0.06 -23.75 26.58
CA LEU A 837 0.26 -23.99 27.97
C LEU A 837 1.59 -23.31 28.32
N VAL A 838 1.69 -22.85 29.56
CA VAL A 838 2.90 -22.29 30.13
C VAL A 838 3.30 -23.06 31.38
N ASN A 839 4.59 -23.19 31.64
CA ASN A 839 5.09 -23.89 32.81
C ASN A 839 4.87 -23.02 34.07
N THR A 840 4.41 -23.63 35.17
CA THR A 840 4.11 -22.93 36.44
C THR A 840 5.36 -22.52 37.22
N ALA A 841 6.49 -23.19 37.01
CA ALA A 841 7.76 -22.89 37.70
C ALA A 841 8.44 -21.61 37.18
N SER A 842 8.14 -21.18 35.95
CA SER A 842 8.70 -19.95 35.37
C SER A 842 7.98 -18.66 35.79
N ASP A 843 6.83 -18.75 36.48
CA ASP A 843 6.07 -17.59 36.97
C ASP A 843 6.28 -17.27 38.46
N GLN A 844 6.98 -18.11 39.25
CA GLN A 844 7.20 -17.86 40.69
C GLN A 844 8.20 -16.72 41.01
N GLY A 845 8.63 -15.96 40.00
CA GLY A 845 9.61 -14.87 40.12
C GLY A 845 9.15 -13.50 39.58
N ARG A 846 7.87 -13.30 39.26
CA ARG A 846 7.33 -12.00 38.81
C ARG A 846 6.25 -11.46 39.73
#